data_AF-A0A0Q5SVN1-F1
#
_entry.id   AF-A0A0Q5SVN1-F1
#
_cell.length_a   1.000
_cell.length_b   1.000
_cell.length_c   1.000
_cell.angle_alpha   90.00
_cell.angle_beta   90.00
_cell.angle_gamma   90.00
#
_symmetry.space_group_name_H-M   'P 1'
#
loop_
_entity.id
_entity.type
_entity.pdbx_description
1 polymer ?
#
loop_
_entity_poly.entity_id
_entity_poly.type
_entity_poly.pdbx_seq_one_letter_code
_entity_poly.pdbx_strand_id
1 'polypeptide(L)'
;MRIRTVAVTTGWALLLGFLVPVVSTFVPDAVPSADAAVPVEVEAPDFASEVHQDPWDYSNAADQNTDAARAQSISVSGGKLSLGVRGGDWFTPVPSVSGAVSYGRDGTAESIDTSRYTRLSFRMDQPSSGTGAIVWFNCGEQAEQCGGGITFPLRPGNQVYDLALDKTSIVAGKVPWTSSRMVNLRVVPSVTQSLTQTMSVSVDWMRLYSPTTAHAAFPPGVYDTYSVEALPRPVVDSPSIAEGRDLAADQRGSSYDFTRASGTSGIRVLNAQVTGYGTSGMTAVNAPPVVNDPEVVFPVTPFSGDKYHHLSFELEYDGPFSLADSVGGGKVARLIWIANGASNFQEGEDIVTYSGANARRIDIDLSKGDPVDPTSSAPRLGWSGRTVEFLRFDPNEDRGRNTWRLKSFALRADPTAQGSTQVRFHDDAWVPGTVADVKVGRGAPGTPFETIATNVPVAQGGSAVTFALDQRAPGSYNVEVVLRHPSGGGALAFAKTPIVMTPTPGNDPKGALDTVRRVPGGVEVAGWARDADTQDSIDVHLYDSTTGRAIGVTKADGARPDVRAATGAQLGTGFRTTVALSPGRHSVCAYGINVRGGQNALIGCQDIVMDDGLPVGSVDSVVRTPGGLSASGWALDRDTLDPVGVHVYAGAAGTQVVADGTRSDVGRAYPGYGSARGWTATVARPAGTYQVCAYGIDDAGKGSPNLGCRSYTLDPRPVGSFDSAVRQGATVDLRGWALDPDTADSVDVAVYVDGRGAGVVRAGATRGDIARAYPGWGAAHGFSTTITAAPGSTVCTYGIDSSKGENTTLGCRVV
;
A
#
# COMPACT_ATOMS: atom_id res chain seq x y z
N MET A 1 -15.48 -43.96 -47.06
CA MET A 1 -14.56 -44.61 -48.03
C MET A 1 -14.24 -46.01 -47.51
N ARG A 2 -14.61 -47.04 -48.28
CA ARG A 2 -14.38 -48.49 -48.16
C ARG A 2 -14.05 -49.14 -46.80
N ILE A 3 -15.02 -49.96 -46.36
CA ILE A 3 -14.93 -51.07 -45.41
C ILE A 3 -13.81 -52.05 -45.79
N ARG A 4 -13.02 -52.49 -44.80
CA ARG A 4 -12.32 -53.78 -44.81
C ARG A 4 -12.44 -54.45 -43.44
N THR A 5 -13.21 -55.52 -43.43
CA THR A 5 -13.24 -56.58 -42.42
C THR A 5 -11.90 -57.34 -42.46
N VAL A 6 -11.28 -57.57 -41.30
CA VAL A 6 -10.30 -58.64 -41.12
C VAL A 6 -10.65 -59.39 -39.84
N ALA A 7 -10.94 -60.67 -40.01
CA ALA A 7 -11.11 -61.66 -38.96
C ALA A 7 -9.77 -61.92 -38.27
N VAL A 8 -9.79 -62.10 -36.94
CA VAL A 8 -8.69 -62.73 -36.21
C VAL A 8 -9.22 -63.97 -35.51
N THR A 9 -8.51 -65.06 -35.81
CA THR A 9 -8.74 -66.45 -35.46
C THR A 9 -8.54 -66.73 -33.97
N THR A 10 -9.35 -67.65 -33.48
CA THR A 10 -9.21 -68.42 -32.23
C THR A 10 -7.83 -69.08 -32.10
N GLY A 11 -7.14 -68.80 -30.99
CA GLY A 11 -5.99 -69.55 -30.51
C GLY A 11 -6.26 -70.04 -29.10
N TRP A 12 -6.66 -71.30 -28.96
CA TRP A 12 -6.69 -72.02 -27.69
C TRP A 12 -5.27 -72.39 -27.30
N ALA A 13 -4.83 -72.02 -26.11
CA ALA A 13 -3.67 -72.62 -25.46
C ALA A 13 -4.07 -73.00 -24.03
N LEU A 14 -4.20 -74.31 -23.81
CA LEU A 14 -4.15 -74.92 -22.48
C LEU A 14 -2.85 -74.48 -21.79
N LEU A 15 -2.95 -74.05 -20.53
CA LEU A 15 -1.83 -74.14 -19.60
C LEU A 15 -2.34 -74.61 -18.24
N LEU A 16 -1.76 -75.74 -17.84
CA LEU A 16 -1.96 -76.49 -16.61
C LEU A 16 -1.75 -75.63 -15.37
N GLY A 17 -2.53 -75.95 -14.34
CA GLY A 17 -2.56 -75.24 -13.08
C GLY A 17 -1.27 -75.31 -12.27
N PHE A 18 -1.00 -74.19 -11.60
CA PHE A 18 -0.36 -74.16 -10.30
C PHE A 18 -1.21 -73.24 -9.41
N LEU A 19 -2.03 -73.85 -8.57
CA LEU A 19 -2.66 -73.20 -7.42
C LEU A 19 -1.56 -72.92 -6.40
N VAL A 20 -1.13 -71.67 -6.29
CA VAL A 20 -0.43 -71.18 -5.11
C VAL A 20 -1.50 -70.59 -4.19
N PRO A 21 -1.62 -71.06 -2.93
CA PRO A 21 -2.64 -70.54 -2.03
C PRO A 21 -2.28 -69.10 -1.64
N VAL A 22 -3.13 -68.15 -2.02
CA VAL A 22 -3.11 -66.79 -1.49
C VAL A 22 -3.76 -66.84 -0.11
N VAL A 23 -3.00 -66.49 0.92
CA VAL A 23 -3.54 -66.31 2.27
C VAL A 23 -4.32 -64.99 2.28
N SER A 24 -5.64 -65.07 2.10
CA SER A 24 -6.56 -64.03 2.55
C SER A 24 -6.75 -64.21 4.06
N THR A 25 -6.40 -63.21 4.85
CA THR A 25 -6.76 -63.18 6.27
C THR A 25 -8.25 -62.88 6.39
N PHE A 26 -9.00 -63.86 6.89
CA PHE A 26 -10.39 -63.73 7.29
C PHE A 26 -10.44 -63.32 8.76
N VAL A 27 -11.18 -62.27 9.09
CA VAL A 27 -11.51 -61.89 10.47
C VAL A 27 -12.99 -62.25 10.69
N PRO A 28 -13.33 -63.19 11.60
CA PRO A 28 -14.72 -63.47 11.95
C PRO A 28 -15.20 -62.56 13.10
N ASP A 29 -16.47 -62.14 13.01
CA ASP A 29 -17.18 -61.38 14.06
C ASP A 29 -17.34 -62.22 15.34
N ALA A 30 -17.03 -61.62 16.50
CA ALA A 30 -17.29 -62.21 17.82
C ALA A 30 -17.89 -61.17 18.79
N VAL A 31 -18.97 -61.59 19.47
CA VAL A 31 -19.83 -60.83 20.41
C VAL A 31 -19.09 -60.50 21.73
N PRO A 32 -19.37 -59.37 22.42
CA PRO A 32 -18.35 -58.62 23.16
C PRO A 32 -18.23 -58.97 24.66
N SER A 33 -17.09 -58.61 25.23
CA SER A 33 -16.88 -58.48 26.68
C SER A 33 -16.28 -57.10 27.01
N ALA A 34 -16.72 -56.53 28.13
CA ALA A 34 -16.67 -55.11 28.48
C ALA A 34 -15.28 -54.54 28.87
N ASP A 35 -15.20 -53.21 28.72
CA ASP A 35 -14.31 -52.25 29.41
C ASP A 35 -12.81 -52.21 29.07
N ALA A 36 -12.47 -52.35 27.78
CA ALA A 36 -11.26 -51.72 27.24
C ALA A 36 -11.69 -50.61 26.26
N ALA A 37 -11.09 -49.42 26.37
CA ALA A 37 -11.27 -48.38 25.36
C ALA A 37 -10.85 -48.98 24.00
N VAL A 38 -11.79 -49.01 23.05
CA VAL A 38 -11.55 -49.52 21.70
C VAL A 38 -10.39 -48.71 21.09
N PRO A 39 -9.33 -49.35 20.56
CA PRO A 39 -8.22 -48.65 19.92
C PRO A 39 -8.72 -47.71 18.83
N VAL A 40 -8.31 -46.44 18.91
CA VAL A 40 -8.63 -45.40 17.92
C VAL A 40 -7.43 -45.25 16.99
N GLU A 41 -7.67 -45.43 15.70
CA GLU A 41 -6.71 -45.14 14.63
C GLU A 41 -7.16 -43.91 13.84
N VAL A 42 -6.21 -43.11 13.39
CA VAL A 42 -6.49 -42.05 12.42
C VAL A 42 -6.59 -42.68 11.03
N GLU A 43 -7.56 -42.23 10.25
CA GLU A 43 -7.76 -42.61 8.86
C GLU A 43 -6.44 -42.51 8.09
N ALA A 44 -6.13 -43.56 7.32
CA ALA A 44 -4.97 -43.54 6.45
C ALA A 44 -5.19 -42.63 5.23
N PRO A 45 -4.14 -42.00 4.67
CA PRO A 45 -4.26 -41.18 3.46
C PRO A 45 -5.02 -41.91 2.34
N ASP A 46 -6.03 -41.25 1.80
CA ASP A 46 -6.94 -41.76 0.77
C ASP A 46 -7.14 -40.73 -0.34
N PHE A 47 -7.09 -41.18 -1.59
CA PHE A 47 -7.12 -40.31 -2.76
C PHE A 47 -8.39 -39.46 -2.84
N ALA A 48 -9.58 -40.06 -2.66
CA ALA A 48 -10.84 -39.33 -2.77
C ALA A 48 -10.96 -38.29 -1.65
N SER A 49 -10.56 -38.66 -0.43
CA SER A 49 -10.56 -37.78 0.73
C SER A 49 -9.55 -36.62 0.61
N GLU A 50 -8.33 -36.87 0.12
CA GLU A 50 -7.28 -35.85 0.05
C GLU A 50 -7.39 -34.95 -1.20
N VAL A 51 -7.80 -35.52 -2.33
CA VAL A 51 -7.83 -34.82 -3.64
C VAL A 51 -9.20 -34.21 -3.90
N HIS A 52 -10.28 -34.98 -3.71
CA HIS A 52 -11.64 -34.50 -3.97
C HIS A 52 -12.31 -33.87 -2.75
N GLN A 53 -11.72 -34.02 -1.55
CA GLN A 53 -12.31 -33.63 -0.27
C GLN A 53 -13.68 -34.29 -0.02
N ASP A 54 -13.92 -35.44 -0.67
CA ASP A 54 -15.18 -36.17 -0.65
C ASP A 54 -14.87 -37.66 -0.82
N PRO A 55 -14.96 -38.47 0.25
CA PRO A 55 -14.62 -39.89 0.20
C PRO A 55 -15.62 -40.63 -0.70
N TRP A 56 -15.20 -41.74 -1.31
CA TRP A 56 -16.14 -42.61 -2.02
C TRP A 56 -16.97 -43.47 -1.05
N ASP A 57 -17.80 -42.83 -0.23
CA ASP A 57 -18.78 -43.45 0.65
C ASP A 57 -20.19 -43.50 0.05
N TYR A 58 -20.35 -42.96 -1.16
CA TYR A 58 -21.59 -42.94 -1.94
C TYR A 58 -22.75 -42.28 -1.18
N SER A 59 -22.44 -41.37 -0.26
CA SER A 59 -23.40 -40.51 0.43
C SER A 59 -24.04 -39.51 -0.54
N ASN A 60 -23.36 -39.19 -1.64
CA ASN A 60 -23.81 -38.21 -2.61
C ASN A 60 -23.44 -38.59 -4.05
N ALA A 61 -24.18 -38.07 -5.03
CA ALA A 61 -24.00 -38.44 -6.43
C ALA A 61 -22.69 -37.93 -7.07
N ALA A 62 -21.88 -37.10 -6.39
CA ALA A 62 -20.58 -36.67 -6.92
C ALA A 62 -19.55 -37.80 -6.89
N ASP A 63 -19.71 -38.76 -5.96
CA ASP A 63 -18.80 -39.89 -5.76
C ASP A 63 -18.66 -40.79 -6.97
N GLN A 64 -19.69 -40.83 -7.81
CA GLN A 64 -19.65 -41.57 -9.06
C GLN A 64 -20.39 -40.82 -10.15
N ASN A 65 -19.64 -40.41 -11.17
CA ASN A 65 -20.25 -39.99 -12.42
C ASN A 65 -20.93 -41.20 -13.08
N THR A 66 -22.26 -41.20 -13.13
CA THR A 66 -23.04 -42.33 -13.65
C THR A 66 -23.12 -42.35 -15.19
N ASP A 67 -22.77 -41.26 -15.85
CA ASP A 67 -22.66 -41.19 -17.32
C ASP A 67 -21.34 -41.79 -17.83
N ALA A 68 -20.30 -41.77 -17.00
CA ALA A 68 -18.99 -42.34 -17.28
C ALA A 68 -18.88 -43.81 -16.82
N ALA A 69 -19.85 -44.64 -17.21
CA ALA A 69 -19.91 -46.07 -16.88
C ALA A 69 -20.51 -46.90 -18.02
N ARG A 70 -20.16 -48.18 -18.08
CA ARG A 70 -20.87 -49.19 -18.90
C ARG A 70 -21.91 -49.97 -18.12
N ALA A 71 -21.82 -49.98 -16.80
CA ALA A 71 -22.83 -50.57 -15.94
C ALA A 71 -24.22 -49.96 -16.23
N GLN A 72 -25.22 -50.82 -16.22
CA GLN A 72 -26.63 -50.50 -16.47
C GLN A 72 -27.31 -50.08 -15.16
N SER A 73 -28.38 -49.28 -15.24
CA SER A 73 -29.16 -48.88 -14.06
C SER A 73 -28.31 -48.33 -12.90
N ILE A 74 -27.18 -47.70 -13.24
CA ILE A 74 -26.22 -47.17 -12.28
C ILE A 74 -26.85 -45.99 -11.54
N SER A 75 -26.75 -45.99 -10.22
CA SER A 75 -27.27 -44.91 -9.37
C SER A 75 -26.56 -44.85 -8.03
N VAL A 76 -26.44 -43.65 -7.48
CA VAL A 76 -25.98 -43.40 -6.11
C VAL A 76 -27.18 -43.00 -5.27
N SER A 77 -27.48 -43.78 -4.23
CA SER A 77 -28.57 -43.46 -3.30
C SER A 77 -28.39 -44.21 -1.99
N GLY A 78 -28.71 -43.55 -0.87
CA GLY A 78 -28.71 -44.18 0.45
C GLY A 78 -27.35 -44.68 0.93
N GLY A 79 -26.25 -44.01 0.55
CA GLY A 79 -24.89 -44.44 0.92
C GLY A 79 -24.39 -45.64 0.12
N LYS A 80 -24.93 -45.86 -1.09
CA LYS A 80 -24.56 -47.00 -1.94
C LYS A 80 -24.56 -46.63 -3.41
N LEU A 81 -23.59 -47.18 -4.13
CA LEU A 81 -23.58 -47.27 -5.59
C LEU A 81 -24.26 -48.57 -6.02
N SER A 82 -25.41 -48.48 -6.68
CA SER A 82 -26.14 -49.63 -7.23
C SER A 82 -25.85 -49.77 -8.72
N LEU A 83 -25.61 -51.00 -9.18
CA LEU A 83 -25.16 -51.32 -10.54
C LEU A 83 -25.90 -52.56 -11.07
N GLY A 84 -26.38 -52.48 -12.30
CA GLY A 84 -26.68 -53.63 -13.15
C GLY A 84 -25.45 -53.97 -14.00
N VAL A 85 -24.86 -55.14 -13.81
CA VAL A 85 -23.56 -55.50 -14.39
C VAL A 85 -23.72 -56.74 -15.29
N ARG A 86 -23.15 -56.70 -16.50
CA ARG A 86 -22.89 -57.86 -17.36
C ARG A 86 -21.40 -58.16 -17.39
N GLY A 87 -21.00 -59.30 -17.95
CA GLY A 87 -19.58 -59.63 -18.11
C GLY A 87 -18.79 -58.51 -18.80
N GLY A 88 -17.79 -57.96 -18.10
CA GLY A 88 -16.92 -56.90 -18.60
C GLY A 88 -17.46 -55.47 -18.47
N ASP A 89 -18.66 -55.27 -17.91
CA ASP A 89 -19.16 -53.93 -17.59
C ASP A 89 -18.32 -53.28 -16.47
N TRP A 90 -18.23 -51.96 -16.50
CA TRP A 90 -17.40 -51.20 -15.56
C TRP A 90 -18.06 -49.89 -15.13
N PHE A 91 -17.57 -49.36 -14.02
CA PHE A 91 -17.74 -47.98 -13.59
C PHE A 91 -16.37 -47.33 -13.37
N THR A 92 -16.33 -46.00 -13.33
CA THR A 92 -15.07 -45.23 -13.39
C THR A 92 -15.00 -44.24 -12.24
N PRO A 93 -14.31 -44.59 -11.14
CA PRO A 93 -14.15 -43.67 -10.01
C PRO A 93 -13.31 -42.44 -10.36
N VAL A 94 -12.32 -42.61 -11.22
CA VAL A 94 -11.47 -41.52 -11.74
C VAL A 94 -11.61 -41.50 -13.26
N PRO A 95 -12.53 -40.69 -13.82
CA PRO A 95 -12.72 -40.59 -15.25
C PRO A 95 -11.65 -39.75 -15.92
N SER A 96 -11.45 -39.96 -17.21
CA SER A 96 -10.70 -39.05 -18.07
C SER A 96 -11.36 -39.01 -19.44
N VAL A 97 -11.35 -37.84 -20.08
CA VAL A 97 -11.80 -37.69 -21.46
C VAL A 97 -10.68 -37.03 -22.28
N SER A 98 -10.10 -37.77 -23.23
CA SER A 98 -9.09 -37.22 -24.14
C SER A 98 -9.71 -36.20 -25.11
N GLY A 99 -8.95 -35.17 -25.46
CA GLY A 99 -9.38 -34.12 -26.39
C GLY A 99 -10.43 -33.18 -25.83
N ALA A 100 -10.50 -33.05 -24.50
CA ALA A 100 -11.41 -32.14 -23.82
C ALA A 100 -10.67 -31.33 -22.75
N VAL A 101 -11.23 -30.16 -22.41
CA VAL A 101 -10.79 -29.37 -21.26
C VAL A 101 -10.99 -30.21 -19.99
N SER A 102 -9.89 -30.51 -19.30
CA SER A 102 -9.94 -31.21 -18.02
C SER A 102 -10.43 -30.28 -16.91
N TYR A 103 -11.48 -30.67 -16.19
CA TYR A 103 -12.04 -29.92 -15.07
C TYR A 103 -12.61 -30.85 -14.00
N GLY A 104 -12.82 -30.34 -12.79
CA GLY A 104 -13.39 -31.09 -11.68
C GLY A 104 -12.61 -32.38 -11.40
N ARG A 105 -13.32 -33.50 -11.23
CA ARG A 105 -12.74 -34.82 -10.91
C ARG A 105 -12.15 -35.57 -12.12
N ASP A 106 -11.88 -34.89 -13.25
CA ASP A 106 -11.17 -35.51 -14.37
C ASP A 106 -9.74 -35.83 -13.94
N GLY A 107 -9.31 -37.08 -14.09
CA GLY A 107 -8.01 -37.54 -13.63
C GLY A 107 -6.82 -36.96 -14.41
N THR A 108 -7.06 -36.23 -15.51
CA THR A 108 -6.03 -35.41 -16.16
C THR A 108 -5.79 -34.11 -15.40
N ALA A 109 -6.84 -33.55 -14.78
CA ALA A 109 -6.73 -32.41 -13.86
C ALA A 109 -6.24 -32.86 -12.47
N GLU A 110 -6.74 -34.00 -11.98
CA GLU A 110 -6.50 -34.53 -10.64
C GLU A 110 -5.94 -35.97 -10.70
N SER A 111 -4.70 -36.11 -11.15
CA SER A 111 -4.08 -37.44 -11.36
C SER A 111 -3.75 -38.17 -10.05
N ILE A 112 -3.83 -39.50 -10.08
CA ILE A 112 -3.46 -40.38 -8.98
C ILE A 112 -1.94 -40.48 -8.86
N ASP A 113 -1.41 -40.14 -7.68
CA ASP A 113 -0.03 -40.46 -7.28
C ASP A 113 0.07 -41.91 -6.82
N THR A 114 0.55 -42.77 -7.71
CA THR A 114 0.68 -44.21 -7.49
C THR A 114 1.78 -44.59 -6.51
N SER A 115 2.67 -43.66 -6.16
CA SER A 115 3.67 -43.87 -5.11
C SER A 115 3.09 -43.68 -3.71
N ARG A 116 2.05 -42.84 -3.58
CA ARG A 116 1.35 -42.56 -2.34
C ARG A 116 0.25 -43.58 -2.08
N TYR A 117 -0.61 -43.83 -3.06
CA TYR A 117 -1.74 -44.74 -2.96
C TYR A 117 -1.43 -46.07 -3.65
N THR A 118 -1.27 -47.13 -2.86
CA THR A 118 -0.77 -48.43 -3.34
C THR A 118 -1.76 -49.57 -3.18
N ARG A 119 -2.89 -49.32 -2.50
CA ARG A 119 -3.94 -50.29 -2.25
C ARG A 119 -5.31 -49.73 -2.58
N LEU A 120 -6.20 -50.60 -3.07
CA LEU A 120 -7.60 -50.30 -3.29
C LEU A 120 -8.43 -51.23 -2.43
N SER A 121 -9.25 -50.67 -1.55
CA SER A 121 -10.25 -51.43 -0.80
C SER A 121 -11.66 -50.95 -1.11
N PHE A 122 -12.62 -51.87 -1.13
CA PHE A 122 -14.03 -51.55 -1.32
C PHE A 122 -14.90 -52.65 -0.75
N ARG A 123 -16.08 -52.26 -0.29
CA ARG A 123 -17.12 -53.20 0.14
C ARG A 123 -18.17 -53.34 -0.96
N MET A 124 -18.32 -54.55 -1.49
CA MET A 124 -19.21 -54.84 -2.60
C MET A 124 -20.09 -56.06 -2.29
N ASP A 125 -21.40 -55.91 -2.47
CA ASP A 125 -22.34 -57.02 -2.50
C ASP A 125 -22.30 -57.69 -3.88
N GLN A 126 -21.86 -58.93 -3.91
CA GLN A 126 -21.62 -59.68 -5.13
C GLN A 126 -22.55 -60.90 -5.17
N PRO A 127 -23.47 -61.04 -6.14
CA PRO A 127 -24.40 -62.16 -6.18
C PRO A 127 -23.77 -63.50 -6.60
N SER A 128 -22.54 -63.52 -7.15
CA SER A 128 -21.95 -64.71 -7.74
C SER A 128 -20.44 -64.84 -7.53
N SER A 129 -19.91 -66.07 -7.57
CA SER A 129 -18.47 -66.31 -7.65
C SER A 129 -17.92 -66.05 -9.05
N GLY A 130 -16.63 -65.77 -9.16
CA GLY A 130 -16.00 -65.50 -10.45
C GLY A 130 -14.70 -64.70 -10.32
N THR A 131 -14.42 -63.89 -11.33
CA THR A 131 -13.26 -62.98 -11.34
C THR A 131 -13.74 -61.56 -11.59
N GLY A 132 -13.24 -60.60 -10.81
CA GLY A 132 -13.35 -59.16 -11.04
C GLY A 132 -12.01 -58.60 -11.52
N ALA A 133 -12.01 -57.36 -12.01
CA ALA A 133 -10.78 -56.69 -12.44
C ALA A 133 -10.75 -55.22 -12.02
N ILE A 134 -9.55 -54.72 -11.77
CA ILE A 134 -9.24 -53.31 -11.60
C ILE A 134 -8.35 -52.93 -12.78
N VAL A 135 -8.73 -51.88 -13.51
CA VAL A 135 -8.04 -51.44 -14.72
C VAL A 135 -7.70 -49.97 -14.59
N TRP A 136 -6.50 -49.56 -15.00
CA TRP A 136 -6.04 -48.18 -14.92
C TRP A 136 -5.35 -47.77 -16.22
N PHE A 137 -5.24 -46.45 -16.43
CA PHE A 137 -4.56 -45.88 -17.59
C PHE A 137 -3.72 -44.66 -17.18
N ASN A 138 -2.53 -44.55 -17.78
CA ASN A 138 -1.67 -43.37 -17.63
C ASN A 138 -1.82 -42.37 -18.79
N CYS A 139 -2.77 -42.62 -19.70
CA CYS A 139 -3.14 -41.72 -20.80
C CYS A 139 -4.66 -41.48 -20.84
N GLY A 140 -5.06 -40.29 -21.28
CA GLY A 140 -6.48 -39.89 -21.36
C GLY A 140 -7.26 -40.66 -22.44
N GLU A 141 -6.58 -41.09 -23.51
CA GLU A 141 -7.16 -41.83 -24.64
C GLU A 141 -7.61 -43.23 -24.23
N GLN A 142 -7.13 -43.72 -23.07
CA GLN A 142 -7.39 -45.05 -22.54
C GLN A 142 -7.06 -46.17 -23.55
N ALA A 143 -6.01 -45.95 -24.33
CA ALA A 143 -5.52 -46.89 -25.32
C ALA A 143 -4.87 -48.10 -24.64
N GLU A 144 -4.96 -49.27 -25.25
CA GLU A 144 -4.50 -50.53 -24.65
C GLU A 144 -3.03 -50.47 -24.20
N GLN A 145 -2.15 -49.86 -25.01
CA GLN A 145 -0.71 -49.73 -24.71
C GLN A 145 -0.39 -48.90 -23.46
N CYS A 146 -1.31 -48.07 -23.00
CA CYS A 146 -1.16 -47.20 -21.83
C CYS A 146 -1.95 -47.75 -20.61
N GLY A 147 -2.64 -48.87 -20.80
CA GLY A 147 -3.47 -49.52 -19.81
C GLY A 147 -2.74 -50.61 -19.03
N GLY A 148 -3.15 -50.78 -17.78
CA GLY A 148 -2.74 -51.89 -16.92
C GLY A 148 -3.90 -52.36 -16.04
N GLY A 149 -3.69 -53.44 -15.30
CA GLY A 149 -4.71 -53.92 -14.38
C GLY A 149 -4.37 -55.23 -13.68
N ILE A 150 -5.14 -55.52 -12.64
CA ILE A 150 -5.11 -56.77 -11.87
C ILE A 150 -6.49 -57.41 -11.85
N THR A 151 -6.53 -58.71 -11.55
CA THR A 151 -7.77 -59.43 -11.30
C THR A 151 -7.84 -59.92 -9.85
N PHE A 152 -9.06 -60.18 -9.38
CA PHE A 152 -9.31 -60.68 -8.03
C PHE A 152 -10.48 -61.67 -8.03
N PRO A 153 -10.48 -62.67 -7.12
CA PRO A 153 -11.55 -63.64 -7.03
C PRO A 153 -12.79 -63.01 -6.39
N LEU A 154 -13.96 -63.20 -7.01
CA LEU A 154 -15.25 -62.77 -6.51
C LEU A 154 -15.84 -63.83 -5.58
N ARG A 155 -16.42 -63.37 -4.48
CA ARG A 155 -17.12 -64.21 -3.51
C ARG A 155 -18.56 -63.70 -3.32
N PRO A 156 -19.56 -64.59 -3.26
CA PRO A 156 -20.94 -64.19 -3.02
C PRO A 156 -21.16 -63.42 -1.71
N GLY A 157 -22.14 -62.51 -1.71
CA GLY A 157 -22.56 -61.69 -0.58
C GLY A 157 -21.75 -60.40 -0.42
N ASN A 158 -21.95 -59.73 0.71
CA ASN A 158 -21.22 -58.53 1.11
C ASN A 158 -19.77 -58.89 1.47
N GLN A 159 -18.83 -58.44 0.66
CA GLN A 159 -17.42 -58.73 0.84
C GLN A 159 -16.62 -57.43 0.84
N VAL A 160 -15.63 -57.36 1.73
CA VAL A 160 -14.58 -56.35 1.67
C VAL A 160 -13.44 -56.93 0.86
N TYR A 161 -13.14 -56.29 -0.27
CA TYR A 161 -11.97 -56.57 -1.07
C TYR A 161 -10.89 -55.58 -0.68
N ASP A 162 -9.68 -56.05 -0.43
CA ASP A 162 -8.51 -55.20 -0.19
C ASP A 162 -7.36 -55.69 -1.05
N LEU A 163 -6.98 -54.88 -2.04
CA LEU A 163 -6.17 -55.27 -3.17
C LEU A 163 -4.88 -54.46 -3.21
N ALA A 164 -3.74 -55.13 -3.17
CA ALA A 164 -2.45 -54.52 -3.48
C ALA A 164 -2.36 -54.29 -5.00
N LEU A 165 -2.10 -53.03 -5.41
CA LEU A 165 -2.06 -52.61 -6.82
C LEU A 165 -0.68 -52.77 -7.47
N ASP A 166 0.37 -52.93 -6.65
CA ASP A 166 1.75 -53.15 -7.06
C ASP A 166 2.04 -54.53 -7.66
N LYS A 167 1.03 -55.41 -7.69
CA LYS A 167 1.11 -56.72 -8.34
C LYS A 167 1.41 -56.59 -9.83
N THR A 168 1.94 -57.67 -10.41
CA THR A 168 2.16 -57.75 -11.86
C THR A 168 0.88 -57.42 -12.62
N SER A 169 0.96 -56.39 -13.46
CA SER A 169 -0.11 -55.99 -14.35
C SER A 169 -0.34 -57.08 -15.41
N ILE A 170 -1.56 -57.59 -15.49
CA ILE A 170 -1.93 -58.73 -16.36
C ILE A 170 -3.05 -58.40 -17.35
N VAL A 171 -3.58 -57.18 -17.29
CA VAL A 171 -4.66 -56.68 -18.17
C VAL A 171 -4.11 -55.59 -19.10
N ALA A 172 -4.73 -55.44 -20.28
CA ALA A 172 -4.36 -54.45 -21.30
C ALA A 172 -2.86 -54.51 -21.69
N GLY A 173 -2.21 -53.36 -21.89
CA GLY A 173 -0.79 -53.23 -22.23
C GLY A 173 0.17 -53.54 -21.08
N LYS A 174 -0.33 -54.03 -19.93
CA LYS A 174 0.46 -54.44 -18.76
C LYS A 174 1.28 -53.30 -18.15
N VAL A 175 0.80 -52.07 -18.23
CA VAL A 175 1.42 -50.93 -17.54
C VAL A 175 1.38 -51.18 -16.02
N PRO A 176 2.51 -51.21 -15.31
CA PRO A 176 2.53 -51.38 -13.86
C PRO A 176 1.85 -50.20 -13.14
N TRP A 177 1.30 -50.44 -11.94
CA TRP A 177 0.80 -49.35 -11.10
C TRP A 177 1.94 -48.37 -10.74
N THR A 178 3.12 -48.88 -10.46
CA THR A 178 4.30 -48.12 -10.00
C THR A 178 5.03 -47.33 -11.09
N SER A 179 4.66 -47.50 -12.37
CA SER A 179 5.47 -46.96 -13.48
C SER A 179 5.18 -45.50 -13.83
N SER A 180 4.06 -44.92 -13.37
CA SER A 180 3.63 -43.57 -13.75
C SER A 180 2.46 -43.06 -12.93
N ARG A 181 2.17 -41.75 -13.01
CA ARG A 181 0.86 -41.17 -12.62
C ARG A 181 -0.27 -41.82 -13.39
N MET A 182 -1.42 -42.04 -12.76
CA MET A 182 -2.62 -42.58 -13.41
C MET A 182 -3.68 -41.49 -13.53
N VAL A 183 -4.32 -41.42 -14.69
CA VAL A 183 -5.37 -40.44 -14.99
C VAL A 183 -6.74 -41.08 -15.13
N ASN A 184 -6.81 -42.41 -15.09
CA ASN A 184 -8.07 -43.14 -15.16
C ASN A 184 -8.02 -44.41 -14.30
N LEU A 185 -9.11 -44.71 -13.61
CA LEU A 185 -9.31 -45.93 -12.84
C LEU A 185 -10.70 -46.49 -13.14
N ARG A 186 -10.79 -47.78 -13.44
CA ARG A 186 -12.02 -48.53 -13.67
C ARG A 186 -12.10 -49.73 -12.75
N VAL A 187 -13.32 -49.99 -12.27
CA VAL A 187 -13.67 -51.20 -11.56
C VAL A 187 -14.58 -52.03 -12.46
N VAL A 188 -14.20 -53.28 -12.69
CA VAL A 188 -14.96 -54.28 -13.44
C VAL A 188 -15.52 -55.29 -12.43
N PRO A 189 -16.79 -55.17 -12.01
CA PRO A 189 -17.34 -56.00 -10.94
C PRO A 189 -17.46 -57.48 -11.31
N SER A 190 -17.39 -57.81 -12.60
CA SER A 190 -17.26 -59.19 -13.08
C SER A 190 -16.74 -59.27 -14.52
N VAL A 191 -15.69 -60.06 -14.75
CA VAL A 191 -15.20 -60.43 -16.09
C VAL A 191 -15.70 -61.81 -16.55
N THR A 192 -16.08 -62.69 -15.62
CA THR A 192 -16.42 -64.10 -15.93
C THR A 192 -17.90 -64.35 -16.25
N GLN A 193 -18.75 -63.35 -16.06
CA GLN A 193 -20.20 -63.51 -16.23
C GLN A 193 -20.64 -63.39 -17.70
N SER A 194 -21.87 -63.83 -17.96
CA SER A 194 -22.48 -63.72 -19.28
C SER A 194 -22.50 -62.27 -19.79
N LEU A 195 -22.23 -62.09 -21.08
CA LEU A 195 -22.39 -60.81 -21.76
C LEU A 195 -23.87 -60.40 -21.94
N THR A 196 -24.81 -61.31 -21.67
CA THR A 196 -26.24 -61.09 -21.90
C THR A 196 -27.07 -61.04 -20.62
N GLN A 197 -26.62 -61.65 -19.53
CA GLN A 197 -27.34 -61.67 -18.26
C GLN A 197 -26.85 -60.54 -17.37
N THR A 198 -27.78 -59.73 -16.85
CA THR A 198 -27.47 -58.62 -15.95
C THR A 198 -27.65 -59.08 -14.50
N MET A 199 -26.68 -58.78 -13.64
CA MET A 199 -26.72 -59.04 -12.21
C MET A 199 -26.67 -57.73 -11.42
N SER A 200 -27.38 -57.70 -10.29
CA SER A 200 -27.38 -56.54 -9.40
C SER A 200 -26.18 -56.61 -8.45
N VAL A 201 -25.34 -55.59 -8.49
CA VAL A 201 -24.18 -55.39 -7.62
C VAL A 201 -24.39 -54.09 -6.88
N SER A 202 -23.96 -54.02 -5.62
CA SER A 202 -23.86 -52.74 -4.91
C SER A 202 -22.49 -52.56 -4.30
N VAL A 203 -22.01 -51.31 -4.25
CA VAL A 203 -20.77 -50.92 -3.57
C VAL A 203 -21.15 -49.95 -2.46
N ASP A 204 -20.78 -50.28 -1.23
CA ASP A 204 -21.10 -49.48 -0.04
C ASP A 204 -20.09 -48.35 0.15
N TRP A 205 -18.81 -48.61 -0.12
CA TRP A 205 -17.74 -47.63 -0.06
C TRP A 205 -16.52 -48.15 -0.82
N MET A 206 -15.62 -47.24 -1.17
CA MET A 206 -14.33 -47.54 -1.80
C MET A 206 -13.26 -46.58 -1.30
N ARG A 207 -12.01 -47.06 -1.26
CA ARG A 207 -10.83 -46.35 -0.76
C ARG A 207 -9.62 -46.67 -1.61
N LEU A 208 -8.95 -45.65 -2.11
CA LEU A 208 -7.65 -45.78 -2.79
C LEU A 208 -6.61 -45.15 -1.88
N TYR A 209 -5.90 -45.99 -1.12
CA TYR A 209 -5.28 -45.57 0.12
C TYR A 209 -3.81 -45.98 0.25
N SER A 210 -3.14 -45.36 1.23
CA SER A 210 -1.79 -45.72 1.67
C SER A 210 -1.85 -46.60 2.92
N PRO A 211 -1.20 -47.79 2.97
CA PRO A 211 -1.31 -48.71 4.10
C PRO A 211 -0.43 -48.31 5.29
N THR A 212 -0.70 -47.15 5.90
CA THR A 212 0.08 -46.58 7.01
C THR A 212 -0.40 -47.02 8.40
N THR A 213 -1.62 -47.55 8.50
CA THR A 213 -2.22 -48.06 9.75
C THR A 213 -2.69 -49.50 9.60
N ALA A 214 -2.97 -50.18 10.71
CA ALA A 214 -3.36 -51.60 10.69
C ALA A 214 -4.72 -51.80 10.00
N HIS A 215 -5.64 -50.84 10.15
CA HIS A 215 -6.99 -50.88 9.58
C HIS A 215 -7.19 -49.89 8.43
N ALA A 216 -6.10 -49.50 7.76
CA ALA A 216 -6.10 -48.52 6.66
C ALA A 216 -7.09 -48.83 5.51
N ALA A 217 -7.47 -50.10 5.34
CA ALA A 217 -8.43 -50.54 4.34
C ALA A 217 -9.88 -50.10 4.60
N PHE A 218 -10.23 -49.75 5.85
CA PHE A 218 -11.62 -49.53 6.27
C PHE A 218 -11.91 -48.04 6.45
N PRO A 219 -13.06 -47.51 5.98
CA PRO A 219 -13.42 -46.09 6.11
C PRO A 219 -13.52 -45.63 7.58
N PRO A 220 -13.63 -44.32 7.82
CA PRO A 220 -13.94 -43.80 9.15
C PRO A 220 -15.22 -44.45 9.70
N GLY A 221 -15.18 -44.87 10.96
CA GLY A 221 -16.29 -45.59 11.57
C GLY A 221 -15.90 -46.34 12.85
N VAL A 222 -16.92 -46.85 13.53
CA VAL A 222 -16.75 -47.70 14.72
C VAL A 222 -16.92 -49.16 14.29
N TYR A 223 -15.95 -49.99 14.64
CA TYR A 223 -15.92 -51.42 14.37
C TYR A 223 -15.88 -52.20 15.69
N ASP A 224 -16.07 -53.52 15.64
CA ASP A 224 -16.20 -54.37 16.83
C ASP A 224 -15.00 -54.27 17.78
N THR A 225 -13.79 -54.09 17.24
CA THR A 225 -12.53 -54.13 18.00
C THR A 225 -11.64 -52.90 17.82
N TYR A 226 -12.01 -51.94 16.98
CA TYR A 226 -11.26 -50.70 16.72
C TYR A 226 -12.22 -49.60 16.22
N SER A 227 -11.76 -48.35 16.19
CA SER A 227 -12.45 -47.27 15.48
C SER A 227 -11.45 -46.50 14.62
N VAL A 228 -11.90 -46.07 13.45
CA VAL A 228 -11.13 -45.22 12.54
C VAL A 228 -11.76 -43.83 12.58
N GLU A 229 -11.00 -42.84 13.04
CA GLU A 229 -11.41 -41.44 12.97
C GLU A 229 -11.00 -40.83 11.63
N ALA A 230 -11.89 -40.03 11.02
CA ALA A 230 -11.62 -39.40 9.74
C ALA A 230 -10.41 -38.45 9.82
N LEU A 231 -9.65 -38.33 8.72
CA LEU A 231 -8.68 -37.24 8.60
C LEU A 231 -9.41 -35.90 8.45
N PRO A 232 -8.76 -34.77 8.80
CA PRO A 232 -9.30 -33.46 8.48
C PRO A 232 -9.55 -33.32 6.98
N ARG A 233 -10.65 -32.66 6.61
CA ARG A 233 -11.03 -32.37 5.21
C ARG A 233 -11.13 -30.85 5.02
N PRO A 234 -9.98 -30.17 4.86
CA PRO A 234 -9.94 -28.72 4.77
C PRO A 234 -10.61 -28.21 3.51
N VAL A 235 -11.56 -27.29 3.68
CA VAL A 235 -12.14 -26.49 2.60
C VAL A 235 -11.83 -25.03 2.84
N VAL A 236 -11.28 -24.35 1.82
CA VAL A 236 -11.08 -22.90 1.85
C VAL A 236 -12.23 -22.22 1.12
N ASP A 237 -13.15 -21.64 1.89
CA ASP A 237 -14.36 -20.99 1.41
C ASP A 237 -14.12 -19.58 0.86
N SER A 238 -13.11 -18.89 1.39
CA SER A 238 -12.70 -17.55 0.96
C SER A 238 -11.18 -17.41 1.07
N PRO A 239 -10.47 -16.90 0.04
CA PRO A 239 -11.03 -16.39 -1.21
C PRO A 239 -11.58 -17.49 -2.13
N SER A 240 -12.67 -17.21 -2.82
CA SER A 240 -13.29 -18.12 -3.80
C SER A 240 -13.54 -17.45 -5.15
N ILE A 241 -13.68 -18.29 -6.19
CA ILE A 241 -14.01 -17.84 -7.55
C ILE A 241 -15.32 -17.03 -7.55
N ALA A 242 -16.29 -17.38 -6.70
CA ALA A 242 -17.58 -16.70 -6.63
C ALA A 242 -17.50 -15.26 -6.10
N GLU A 243 -16.47 -14.92 -5.33
CA GLU A 243 -16.22 -13.56 -4.81
C GLU A 243 -15.55 -12.65 -5.87
N GLY A 244 -15.05 -13.25 -6.94
CA GLY A 244 -14.54 -12.56 -8.12
C GLY A 244 -15.60 -11.70 -8.81
N ARG A 245 -15.20 -10.51 -9.29
CA ARG A 245 -16.09 -9.65 -10.08
C ARG A 245 -16.35 -10.28 -11.44
N ASP A 246 -17.63 -10.44 -11.76
CA ASP A 246 -18.09 -10.98 -13.05
C ASP A 246 -18.07 -9.91 -14.15
N LEU A 247 -17.60 -10.29 -15.34
CA LEU A 247 -17.54 -9.45 -16.53
C LEU A 247 -18.89 -8.80 -16.86
N ALA A 248 -19.97 -9.59 -16.80
CA ALA A 248 -21.30 -9.09 -17.11
C ALA A 248 -21.78 -8.07 -16.05
N ALA A 249 -21.45 -8.28 -14.78
CA ALA A 249 -21.72 -7.28 -13.75
C ALA A 249 -20.95 -5.98 -14.02
N ASP A 250 -19.69 -6.06 -14.44
CA ASP A 250 -18.85 -4.88 -14.74
C ASP A 250 -19.31 -4.12 -16.00
N GLN A 251 -19.73 -4.82 -17.06
CA GLN A 251 -20.07 -4.18 -18.36
C GLN A 251 -21.56 -3.79 -18.50
N ARG A 252 -22.47 -4.53 -17.87
CA ARG A 252 -23.93 -4.32 -17.99
C ARG A 252 -24.68 -4.25 -16.65
N GLY A 253 -23.96 -4.20 -15.53
CA GLY A 253 -24.51 -4.00 -14.19
C GLY A 253 -25.16 -5.24 -13.55
N SER A 254 -25.22 -6.38 -14.25
CA SER A 254 -25.77 -7.63 -13.71
C SER A 254 -25.17 -8.87 -14.38
N SER A 255 -24.97 -9.92 -13.58
CA SER A 255 -24.52 -11.24 -14.06
C SER A 255 -25.55 -11.93 -14.95
N TYR A 256 -25.09 -12.84 -15.81
CA TYR A 256 -25.99 -13.67 -16.62
C TYR A 256 -26.63 -14.77 -15.78
N ASP A 257 -27.79 -14.44 -15.23
CA ASP A 257 -28.73 -15.35 -14.58
C ASP A 257 -29.86 -15.68 -15.57
N PHE A 258 -29.89 -16.92 -16.04
CA PHE A 258 -30.83 -17.36 -17.07
C PHE A 258 -32.14 -17.90 -16.47
N THR A 259 -32.41 -17.71 -15.18
CA THR A 259 -33.69 -18.16 -14.58
C THR A 259 -34.89 -17.29 -14.96
N ARG A 260 -34.64 -16.13 -15.59
CA ARG A 260 -35.65 -15.15 -16.01
C ARG A 260 -35.22 -14.41 -17.28
N ALA A 261 -36.18 -14.04 -18.11
CA ALA A 261 -35.93 -13.34 -19.37
C ALA A 261 -35.17 -12.01 -19.22
N SER A 262 -35.34 -11.30 -18.11
CA SER A 262 -34.61 -10.04 -17.86
C SER A 262 -33.10 -10.25 -17.72
N GLY A 263 -32.66 -11.42 -17.24
CA GLY A 263 -31.24 -11.73 -17.06
C GLY A 263 -30.48 -11.94 -18.37
N THR A 264 -31.19 -12.25 -19.46
CA THR A 264 -30.63 -12.51 -20.79
C THR A 264 -30.67 -11.31 -21.74
N SER A 265 -30.98 -10.11 -21.23
CA SER A 265 -31.05 -8.90 -22.06
C SER A 265 -29.74 -8.67 -22.86
N GLY A 266 -29.87 -8.58 -24.18
CA GLY A 266 -28.78 -8.36 -25.13
C GLY A 266 -28.12 -9.64 -25.66
N ILE A 267 -28.39 -10.81 -25.07
CA ILE A 267 -27.91 -12.09 -25.59
C ILE A 267 -28.63 -12.41 -26.90
N ARG A 268 -27.88 -12.96 -27.86
CA ARG A 268 -28.44 -13.55 -29.08
C ARG A 268 -28.30 -15.06 -29.01
N VAL A 269 -29.43 -15.77 -29.13
CA VAL A 269 -29.43 -17.22 -29.30
C VAL A 269 -29.66 -17.53 -30.77
N LEU A 270 -28.71 -18.22 -31.40
CA LEU A 270 -28.79 -18.65 -32.80
C LEU A 270 -28.86 -20.18 -32.86
N ASN A 271 -29.39 -20.72 -33.96
CA ASN A 271 -29.51 -22.16 -34.17
C ASN A 271 -30.24 -22.93 -33.05
N ALA A 272 -31.01 -22.20 -32.24
CA ALA A 272 -31.85 -22.73 -31.19
C ALA A 272 -33.04 -21.80 -30.96
N GLN A 273 -34.15 -22.38 -30.52
CA GLN A 273 -35.37 -21.67 -30.15
C GLN A 273 -35.50 -21.67 -28.63
N VAL A 274 -35.46 -20.48 -28.02
CA VAL A 274 -35.78 -20.31 -26.59
C VAL A 274 -37.28 -20.55 -26.39
N THR A 275 -37.62 -21.48 -25.51
CA THR A 275 -39.01 -21.89 -25.23
C THR A 275 -39.51 -21.40 -23.86
N GLY A 276 -38.61 -21.04 -22.95
CA GLY A 276 -38.98 -20.50 -21.65
C GLY A 276 -37.81 -20.25 -20.72
N TYR A 277 -38.12 -19.70 -19.55
CA TYR A 277 -37.20 -19.44 -18.45
C TYR A 277 -37.80 -19.99 -17.16
N GLY A 278 -37.00 -20.61 -16.31
CA GLY A 278 -37.45 -21.16 -15.04
C GLY A 278 -36.30 -21.44 -14.07
N THR A 279 -36.58 -22.18 -13.00
CA THR A 279 -35.58 -22.48 -11.95
C THR A 279 -34.35 -23.23 -12.46
N SER A 280 -34.51 -24.01 -13.53
CA SER A 280 -33.43 -24.71 -14.22
C SER A 280 -32.71 -23.87 -15.29
N GLY A 281 -33.10 -22.60 -15.48
CA GLY A 281 -32.50 -21.69 -16.45
C GLY A 281 -33.32 -21.44 -17.71
N MET A 282 -32.64 -20.95 -18.75
CA MET A 282 -33.18 -20.70 -20.08
C MET A 282 -33.30 -22.03 -20.80
N THR A 283 -34.53 -22.46 -21.08
CA THR A 283 -34.80 -23.67 -21.85
C THR A 283 -34.81 -23.34 -23.33
N ALA A 284 -33.94 -24.00 -24.09
CA ALA A 284 -33.83 -23.83 -25.53
C ALA A 284 -33.76 -25.18 -26.24
N VAL A 285 -34.26 -25.20 -27.48
CA VAL A 285 -34.30 -26.40 -28.33
C VAL A 285 -33.52 -26.11 -29.59
N ASN A 286 -32.57 -26.98 -29.96
CA ASN A 286 -31.83 -26.88 -31.21
C ASN A 286 -32.78 -26.71 -32.41
N ALA A 287 -32.47 -25.77 -33.31
CA ALA A 287 -33.35 -25.32 -34.38
C ALA A 287 -32.57 -24.90 -35.64
N PRO A 288 -33.21 -24.89 -36.83
CA PRO A 288 -32.59 -24.42 -38.06
C PRO A 288 -32.06 -22.97 -37.97
N PRO A 289 -31.10 -22.57 -38.83
CA PRO A 289 -30.60 -23.29 -40.01
C PRO A 289 -29.56 -24.39 -39.72
N VAL A 290 -28.80 -24.32 -38.62
CA VAL A 290 -27.75 -25.31 -38.29
C VAL A 290 -28.09 -26.00 -36.97
N VAL A 291 -28.89 -27.06 -37.02
CA VAL A 291 -29.45 -27.71 -35.81
C VAL A 291 -28.37 -28.23 -34.85
N ASN A 292 -27.19 -28.59 -35.35
CA ASN A 292 -26.11 -29.17 -34.55
C ASN A 292 -25.10 -28.15 -34.01
N ASP A 293 -25.42 -26.85 -34.07
CA ASP A 293 -24.52 -25.78 -33.65
C ASP A 293 -25.30 -24.65 -32.94
N PRO A 294 -26.04 -24.94 -31.85
CA PRO A 294 -26.70 -23.91 -31.04
C PRO A 294 -25.68 -22.90 -30.50
N GLU A 295 -25.94 -21.61 -30.67
CA GLU A 295 -25.01 -20.55 -30.25
C GLU A 295 -25.66 -19.63 -29.22
N VAL A 296 -24.95 -19.31 -28.14
CA VAL A 296 -25.29 -18.25 -27.18
C VAL A 296 -24.23 -17.15 -27.29
N VAL A 297 -24.55 -16.06 -27.99
CA VAL A 297 -23.65 -14.93 -28.22
C VAL A 297 -23.87 -13.86 -27.15
N PHE A 298 -22.79 -13.49 -26.45
CA PHE A 298 -22.83 -12.53 -25.36
C PHE A 298 -22.51 -11.11 -25.84
N PRO A 299 -23.29 -10.09 -25.43
CA PRO A 299 -22.97 -8.70 -25.71
C PRO A 299 -21.84 -8.23 -24.80
N VAL A 300 -20.61 -8.25 -25.30
CA VAL A 300 -19.42 -7.80 -24.58
C VAL A 300 -18.80 -6.59 -25.27
N THR A 301 -18.25 -5.66 -24.49
CA THR A 301 -17.24 -4.71 -24.98
C THR A 301 -15.85 -5.31 -24.80
N PRO A 302 -14.81 -4.85 -25.54
CA PRO A 302 -13.46 -5.39 -25.39
C PRO A 302 -13.00 -5.48 -23.93
N PHE A 303 -12.47 -6.63 -23.51
CA PHE A 303 -12.03 -6.88 -22.14
C PHE A 303 -10.73 -7.68 -22.09
N SER A 304 -10.02 -7.63 -20.96
CA SER A 304 -8.78 -8.39 -20.76
C SER A 304 -9.09 -9.84 -20.37
N GLY A 305 -8.55 -10.79 -21.13
CA GLY A 305 -8.59 -12.22 -20.80
C GLY A 305 -7.82 -12.54 -19.52
N ASP A 306 -6.72 -11.83 -19.25
CA ASP A 306 -5.98 -11.95 -17.98
C ASP A 306 -6.81 -11.50 -16.79
N LYS A 307 -7.62 -10.45 -16.95
CA LYS A 307 -8.52 -9.99 -15.88
C LYS A 307 -9.64 -11.00 -15.64
N TYR A 308 -10.33 -11.47 -16.67
CA TYR A 308 -11.48 -12.38 -16.54
C TYR A 308 -11.16 -13.75 -17.11
N HIS A 309 -10.71 -14.67 -16.25
CA HIS A 309 -10.23 -15.99 -16.65
C HIS A 309 -10.93 -17.15 -15.93
N HIS A 310 -11.74 -16.90 -14.90
CA HIS A 310 -12.53 -17.95 -14.26
C HIS A 310 -13.89 -18.09 -14.96
N LEU A 311 -14.00 -19.07 -15.87
CA LEU A 311 -15.26 -19.45 -16.50
C LEU A 311 -16.09 -20.31 -15.54
N SER A 312 -17.35 -19.94 -15.34
CA SER A 312 -18.33 -20.74 -14.60
C SER A 312 -19.65 -20.84 -15.35
N PHE A 313 -20.19 -22.05 -15.51
CA PHE A 313 -21.54 -22.22 -16.05
C PHE A 313 -22.26 -23.46 -15.51
N GLU A 314 -23.59 -23.47 -15.60
CA GLU A 314 -24.47 -24.59 -15.24
C GLU A 314 -25.34 -24.93 -16.45
N LEU A 315 -25.13 -26.11 -17.03
CA LEU A 315 -25.82 -26.59 -18.23
C LEU A 315 -26.40 -27.99 -17.99
N GLU A 316 -27.66 -28.17 -18.35
CA GLU A 316 -28.35 -29.46 -18.39
C GLU A 316 -28.91 -29.72 -19.80
N TYR A 317 -29.15 -30.99 -20.14
CA TYR A 317 -29.83 -31.40 -21.36
C TYR A 317 -30.81 -32.54 -21.12
N ASP A 318 -31.77 -32.70 -22.03
CA ASP A 318 -32.69 -33.82 -22.03
C ASP A 318 -32.04 -35.06 -22.70
N GLY A 319 -32.39 -36.25 -22.22
CA GLY A 319 -31.90 -37.52 -22.76
C GLY A 319 -30.60 -38.03 -22.12
N PRO A 320 -30.15 -39.24 -22.52
CA PRO A 320 -28.94 -39.85 -21.98
C PRO A 320 -27.67 -39.14 -22.45
N PHE A 321 -26.58 -39.26 -21.68
CA PHE A 321 -25.25 -38.81 -22.12
C PHE A 321 -24.75 -39.63 -23.32
N SER A 322 -24.22 -38.92 -24.33
CA SER A 322 -23.54 -39.51 -25.47
C SER A 322 -22.65 -38.47 -26.16
N LEU A 323 -21.38 -38.82 -26.40
CA LEU A 323 -20.45 -38.00 -27.18
C LEU A 323 -20.52 -38.29 -28.69
N ALA A 324 -21.39 -39.20 -29.13
CA ALA A 324 -21.46 -39.58 -30.53
C ALA A 324 -21.97 -38.42 -31.41
N ASP A 325 -21.37 -38.23 -32.57
CA ASP A 325 -21.82 -37.30 -33.61
C ASP A 325 -23.10 -37.80 -34.31
N SER A 326 -24.21 -37.80 -33.57
CA SER A 326 -25.50 -38.37 -33.98
C SER A 326 -26.66 -37.74 -33.20
N VAL A 327 -27.90 -38.01 -33.62
CA VAL A 327 -29.10 -37.51 -32.91
C VAL A 327 -29.13 -38.03 -31.48
N GLY A 328 -29.24 -37.13 -30.51
CA GLY A 328 -29.21 -37.45 -29.08
C GLY A 328 -27.80 -37.52 -28.49
N GLY A 329 -26.76 -37.27 -29.29
CA GLY A 329 -25.36 -37.22 -28.86
C GLY A 329 -24.80 -35.80 -28.74
N GLY A 330 -23.52 -35.63 -29.03
CA GLY A 330 -22.85 -34.32 -29.04
C GLY A 330 -22.90 -33.56 -27.70
N LYS A 331 -22.83 -34.23 -26.55
CA LYS A 331 -22.89 -33.60 -25.22
C LYS A 331 -21.57 -32.94 -24.80
N VAL A 332 -21.09 -32.03 -25.65
CA VAL A 332 -19.89 -31.20 -25.44
C VAL A 332 -20.25 -29.74 -25.64
N ALA A 333 -19.90 -28.88 -24.70
CA ALA A 333 -20.01 -27.45 -24.85
C ALA A 333 -18.68 -26.86 -25.34
N ARG A 334 -18.71 -25.66 -25.94
CA ARG A 334 -17.50 -24.97 -26.37
C ARG A 334 -17.56 -23.48 -26.06
N LEU A 335 -16.42 -22.89 -25.70
CA LEU A 335 -16.25 -21.45 -25.59
C LEU A 335 -15.57 -20.92 -26.86
N ILE A 336 -16.14 -19.89 -27.47
CA ILE A 336 -15.65 -19.29 -28.71
C ILE A 336 -15.41 -17.80 -28.48
N TRP A 337 -14.28 -17.29 -28.96
CA TRP A 337 -13.96 -15.87 -28.83
C TRP A 337 -13.23 -15.31 -30.04
N ILE A 338 -13.14 -13.97 -30.13
CA ILE A 338 -12.19 -13.30 -31.01
C ILE A 338 -11.22 -12.53 -30.12
N ALA A 339 -9.94 -12.87 -30.21
CA ALA A 339 -8.86 -12.14 -29.57
C ALA A 339 -8.37 -11.00 -30.48
N ASN A 340 -7.97 -9.87 -29.88
CA ASN A 340 -7.36 -8.77 -30.61
C ASN A 340 -6.14 -9.26 -31.42
N GLY A 341 -6.14 -8.94 -32.72
CA GLY A 341 -5.14 -9.43 -33.67
C GLY A 341 -5.51 -10.74 -34.39
N ALA A 342 -6.61 -11.40 -34.01
CA ALA A 342 -7.20 -12.48 -34.81
C ALA A 342 -8.28 -11.94 -35.75
N SER A 343 -8.34 -12.47 -36.97
CA SER A 343 -9.41 -12.22 -37.93
C SER A 343 -10.43 -13.37 -38.00
N ASN A 344 -10.21 -14.42 -37.21
CA ASN A 344 -10.98 -15.65 -37.17
C ASN A 344 -11.45 -15.95 -35.73
N PHE A 345 -12.49 -16.77 -35.60
CA PHE A 345 -12.87 -17.32 -34.31
C PHE A 345 -11.74 -18.18 -33.74
N GLN A 346 -11.51 -18.01 -32.44
CA GLN A 346 -10.72 -18.90 -31.63
C GLN A 346 -11.70 -19.91 -31.02
N GLU A 347 -11.52 -21.18 -31.36
CA GLU A 347 -12.38 -22.24 -30.85
C GLU A 347 -11.71 -22.88 -29.65
N GLY A 348 -12.42 -22.90 -28.52
CA GLY A 348 -11.97 -23.61 -27.35
C GLY A 348 -11.97 -25.12 -27.58
N GLU A 349 -11.13 -25.86 -26.86
CA GLU A 349 -11.27 -27.30 -26.71
C GLU A 349 -12.65 -27.67 -26.16
N ASP A 350 -13.09 -28.89 -26.44
CA ASP A 350 -14.40 -29.37 -26.00
C ASP A 350 -14.51 -29.43 -24.48
N ILE A 351 -15.64 -28.97 -23.96
CA ILE A 351 -15.99 -29.07 -22.55
C ILE A 351 -17.08 -30.13 -22.43
N VAL A 352 -16.69 -31.34 -22.02
CA VAL A 352 -17.65 -32.45 -21.83
C VAL A 352 -18.69 -32.06 -20.80
N THR A 353 -19.97 -32.27 -21.10
CA THR A 353 -21.07 -31.98 -20.16
C THR A 353 -21.88 -33.24 -19.87
N TYR A 354 -22.26 -33.41 -18.61
CA TYR A 354 -22.93 -34.61 -18.12
C TYR A 354 -24.44 -34.39 -17.89
N SER A 355 -25.16 -35.48 -17.66
CA SER A 355 -26.62 -35.54 -17.59
C SER A 355 -27.12 -35.75 -16.16
N GLY A 356 -28.39 -35.41 -15.91
CA GLY A 356 -29.06 -35.69 -14.64
C GLY A 356 -28.29 -35.19 -13.41
N ALA A 357 -28.08 -36.05 -12.42
CA ALA A 357 -27.34 -35.70 -11.18
C ALA A 357 -25.84 -35.47 -11.38
N ASN A 358 -25.29 -35.80 -12.55
CA ASN A 358 -23.92 -35.50 -12.94
C ASN A 358 -23.80 -34.09 -13.54
N ALA A 359 -24.89 -33.53 -14.06
CA ALA A 359 -24.93 -32.14 -14.52
C ALA A 359 -24.77 -31.22 -13.30
N ARG A 360 -23.64 -30.52 -13.24
CA ARG A 360 -23.25 -29.66 -12.12
C ARG A 360 -22.65 -28.38 -12.66
N ARG A 361 -22.43 -27.42 -11.78
CA ARG A 361 -21.64 -26.24 -12.09
C ARG A 361 -20.23 -26.67 -12.52
N ILE A 362 -19.82 -26.17 -13.67
CA ILE A 362 -18.47 -26.33 -14.22
C ILE A 362 -17.72 -25.03 -13.93
N ASP A 363 -16.52 -25.14 -13.37
CA ASP A 363 -15.59 -24.04 -13.14
C ASP A 363 -14.26 -24.38 -13.83
N ILE A 364 -13.79 -23.48 -14.71
CA ILE A 364 -12.56 -23.64 -15.51
C ILE A 364 -11.73 -22.37 -15.36
N ASP A 365 -10.44 -22.55 -15.07
CA ASP A 365 -9.45 -21.47 -15.09
C ASP A 365 -8.83 -21.41 -16.50
N LEU A 366 -9.32 -20.49 -17.33
CA LEU A 366 -8.90 -20.31 -18.72
C LEU A 366 -7.44 -19.84 -18.86
N SER A 367 -6.80 -19.44 -17.75
CA SER A 367 -5.37 -19.11 -17.74
C SER A 367 -4.48 -20.36 -17.60
N LYS A 368 -5.05 -21.48 -17.13
CA LYS A 368 -4.36 -22.77 -16.96
C LYS A 368 -4.57 -23.65 -18.19
N GLY A 369 -3.55 -23.67 -19.04
CA GLY A 369 -3.60 -24.34 -20.35
C GLY A 369 -3.93 -23.34 -21.46
N ASP A 370 -3.52 -23.63 -22.70
CA ASP A 370 -4.01 -22.88 -23.85
C ASP A 370 -5.36 -23.49 -24.23
N PRO A 371 -6.50 -22.84 -23.93
CA PRO A 371 -7.79 -23.48 -24.13
C PRO A 371 -8.16 -23.59 -25.60
N VAL A 372 -7.34 -23.11 -26.54
CA VAL A 372 -7.63 -23.19 -27.98
C VAL A 372 -7.40 -24.58 -28.52
N ASP A 373 -8.40 -25.09 -29.23
CA ASP A 373 -8.32 -26.37 -29.92
C ASP A 373 -7.12 -26.36 -30.91
N PRO A 374 -6.18 -27.33 -30.81
CA PRO A 374 -5.00 -27.45 -31.65
C PRO A 374 -5.33 -27.82 -33.11
N THR A 375 -6.59 -28.02 -33.46
CA THR A 375 -7.10 -28.21 -34.80
C THR A 375 -7.74 -26.94 -35.37
N SER A 376 -7.94 -25.90 -34.54
CA SER A 376 -8.46 -24.58 -34.95
C SER A 376 -7.66 -23.93 -36.07
N SER A 377 -8.32 -23.06 -36.83
CA SER A 377 -7.69 -22.25 -37.87
C SER A 377 -6.67 -21.24 -37.31
N ALA A 378 -5.60 -20.96 -38.06
CA ALA A 378 -4.59 -19.97 -37.66
C ALA A 378 -5.03 -18.52 -37.99
N PRO A 379 -4.63 -17.52 -37.19
CA PRO A 379 -3.81 -17.61 -35.97
C PRO A 379 -4.56 -18.19 -34.77
N ARG A 380 -3.83 -18.93 -33.92
CA ARG A 380 -4.30 -19.50 -32.64
C ARG A 380 -3.71 -18.68 -31.51
N LEU A 381 -4.48 -17.74 -30.98
CA LEU A 381 -3.97 -16.71 -30.07
C LEU A 381 -4.18 -17.05 -28.59
N GLY A 382 -5.02 -18.01 -28.24
CA GLY A 382 -5.28 -18.36 -26.85
C GLY A 382 -6.15 -17.34 -26.11
N TRP A 383 -6.27 -17.54 -24.79
CA TRP A 383 -6.98 -16.64 -23.86
C TRP A 383 -6.03 -15.64 -23.18
N SER A 384 -4.96 -16.14 -22.59
CA SER A 384 -4.01 -15.36 -21.77
C SER A 384 -3.27 -14.30 -22.58
N GLY A 385 -3.07 -13.12 -21.98
CA GLY A 385 -2.41 -11.96 -22.60
C GLY A 385 -3.25 -11.26 -23.68
N ARG A 386 -4.51 -11.66 -23.87
CA ARG A 386 -5.36 -11.14 -24.96
C ARG A 386 -6.39 -10.14 -24.48
N THR A 387 -6.74 -9.23 -25.39
CA THR A 387 -8.00 -8.49 -25.30
C THR A 387 -9.03 -9.29 -26.09
N VAL A 388 -10.13 -9.69 -25.46
CA VAL A 388 -11.23 -10.41 -26.09
C VAL A 388 -12.28 -9.41 -26.54
N GLU A 389 -12.67 -9.47 -27.81
CA GLU A 389 -13.58 -8.53 -28.46
C GLU A 389 -14.94 -9.15 -28.80
N PHE A 390 -15.03 -10.48 -28.80
CA PHE A 390 -16.25 -11.25 -29.06
C PHE A 390 -16.27 -12.47 -28.15
N LEU A 391 -17.46 -12.85 -27.68
CA LEU A 391 -17.67 -14.01 -26.82
C LEU A 391 -18.94 -14.75 -27.18
N ARG A 392 -18.82 -16.07 -27.36
CA ARG A 392 -19.91 -16.99 -27.66
C ARG A 392 -19.71 -18.30 -26.91
N PHE A 393 -20.81 -18.94 -26.54
CA PHE A 393 -20.85 -20.25 -25.91
C PHE A 393 -21.77 -21.17 -26.71
N ASP A 394 -21.25 -22.32 -27.11
CA ASP A 394 -21.97 -23.30 -27.91
C ASP A 394 -22.35 -24.46 -26.97
N PRO A 395 -23.64 -24.67 -26.61
CA PRO A 395 -24.00 -25.59 -25.53
C PRO A 395 -23.87 -27.08 -25.85
N ASN A 396 -23.94 -27.48 -27.12
CA ASN A 396 -23.86 -28.88 -27.56
C ASN A 396 -23.60 -28.95 -29.07
N GLU A 397 -23.21 -30.13 -29.57
CA GLU A 397 -23.08 -30.43 -31.00
C GLU A 397 -24.13 -31.47 -31.49
N ASP A 398 -25.28 -31.58 -30.81
CA ASP A 398 -26.28 -32.62 -31.08
C ASP A 398 -26.95 -32.43 -32.45
N ARG A 399 -26.88 -33.43 -33.33
CA ARG A 399 -27.53 -33.41 -34.66
C ARG A 399 -29.07 -33.36 -34.63
N GLY A 400 -29.67 -33.63 -33.48
CA GLY A 400 -31.09 -33.61 -33.23
C GLY A 400 -31.61 -32.29 -32.67
N ARG A 401 -32.93 -32.24 -32.48
CA ARG A 401 -33.61 -31.11 -31.81
C ARG A 401 -33.52 -31.28 -30.29
N ASN A 402 -32.31 -31.34 -29.75
CA ASN A 402 -32.08 -31.52 -28.33
C ASN A 402 -32.59 -30.32 -27.53
N THR A 403 -33.11 -30.58 -26.33
CA THR A 403 -33.50 -29.54 -25.38
C THR A 403 -32.40 -29.40 -24.34
N TRP A 404 -32.00 -28.17 -24.05
CA TRP A 404 -30.99 -27.85 -23.07
C TRP A 404 -31.43 -26.66 -22.20
N ARG A 405 -30.84 -26.59 -21.00
CA ARG A 405 -31.13 -25.56 -20.00
C ARG A 405 -29.83 -24.98 -19.51
N LEU A 406 -29.58 -23.72 -19.87
CA LEU A 406 -28.44 -22.95 -19.35
C LEU A 406 -28.95 -22.11 -18.18
N LYS A 407 -28.41 -22.31 -16.98
CA LYS A 407 -28.90 -21.65 -15.74
C LYS A 407 -28.09 -20.42 -15.37
N SER A 408 -26.78 -20.49 -15.51
CA SER A 408 -25.88 -19.37 -15.25
C SER A 408 -24.65 -19.44 -16.15
N PHE A 409 -24.09 -18.27 -16.47
CA PHE A 409 -22.80 -18.13 -17.14
C PHE A 409 -22.06 -16.93 -16.53
N ALA A 410 -20.77 -17.08 -16.23
CA ALA A 410 -19.97 -16.00 -15.69
C ALA A 410 -18.50 -16.14 -16.12
N LEU A 411 -17.86 -15.00 -16.35
CA LEU A 411 -16.41 -14.88 -16.49
C LEU A 411 -15.94 -13.96 -15.38
N ARG A 412 -15.26 -14.52 -14.38
CA ARG A 412 -14.87 -13.78 -13.19
C ARG A 412 -13.38 -13.45 -13.19
N ALA A 413 -13.08 -12.29 -12.64
CA ALA A 413 -11.75 -11.94 -12.21
C ALA A 413 -11.41 -12.60 -10.88
N ASP A 414 -10.12 -12.64 -10.53
CA ASP A 414 -9.71 -12.98 -9.17
C ASP A 414 -10.41 -12.05 -8.15
N PRO A 415 -10.81 -12.56 -6.97
CA PRO A 415 -11.36 -11.73 -5.91
C PRO A 415 -10.34 -10.67 -5.48
N THR A 416 -10.84 -9.48 -5.14
CA THR A 416 -9.99 -8.35 -4.75
C THR A 416 -10.38 -7.84 -3.36
N ALA A 417 -9.39 -7.40 -2.59
CA ALA A 417 -9.61 -6.76 -1.30
C ALA A 417 -8.64 -5.59 -1.06
N GLN A 418 -9.06 -4.68 -0.19
CA GLN A 418 -8.33 -3.46 0.17
C GLN A 418 -7.92 -3.51 1.64
N GLY A 419 -6.62 -3.44 1.91
CA GLY A 419 -6.05 -3.43 3.26
C GLY A 419 -6.15 -4.77 3.97
N SER A 420 -7.33 -5.36 4.08
CA SER A 420 -7.54 -6.68 4.71
C SER A 420 -8.74 -7.43 4.12
N THR A 421 -8.80 -8.73 4.35
CA THR A 421 -9.89 -9.64 3.98
C THR A 421 -10.06 -10.76 5.00
N GLN A 422 -11.14 -11.52 4.92
CA GLN A 422 -11.35 -12.71 5.75
C GLN A 422 -11.04 -13.97 4.93
N VAL A 423 -10.06 -14.75 5.40
CA VAL A 423 -9.88 -16.13 4.97
C VAL A 423 -10.87 -16.97 5.74
N ARG A 424 -11.83 -17.59 5.04
CA ARG A 424 -12.85 -18.46 5.64
C ARG A 424 -12.58 -19.89 5.23
N PHE A 425 -12.76 -20.80 6.17
CA PHE A 425 -12.47 -22.22 5.96
C PHE A 425 -13.27 -23.07 6.94
N HIS A 426 -13.47 -24.33 6.58
CA HIS A 426 -14.06 -25.33 7.46
C HIS A 426 -13.41 -26.69 7.28
N ASP A 427 -13.81 -27.61 8.16
CA ASP A 427 -13.44 -29.02 8.15
C ASP A 427 -14.69 -29.83 7.81
N ASP A 428 -14.76 -30.42 6.62
CA ASP A 428 -15.92 -31.21 6.19
C ASP A 428 -16.10 -32.51 6.99
N ALA A 429 -15.00 -33.03 7.57
CA ALA A 429 -15.06 -34.18 8.47
C ALA A 429 -15.45 -33.80 9.91
N TRP A 430 -15.25 -32.53 10.27
CA TRP A 430 -15.41 -31.89 11.58
C TRP A 430 -15.24 -32.79 12.81
N VAL A 431 -14.14 -32.58 13.54
CA VAL A 431 -13.92 -33.18 14.86
C VAL A 431 -13.84 -32.09 15.96
N PRO A 432 -14.51 -32.25 17.12
CA PRO A 432 -14.36 -31.32 18.22
C PRO A 432 -12.90 -31.19 18.66
N GLY A 433 -12.36 -29.98 18.64
CA GLY A 433 -10.95 -29.72 18.97
C GLY A 433 -10.03 -29.59 17.77
N THR A 434 -10.54 -29.64 16.53
CA THR A 434 -9.77 -29.32 15.32
C THR A 434 -9.18 -27.91 15.41
N VAL A 435 -7.92 -27.78 14.97
CA VAL A 435 -7.22 -26.49 14.86
C VAL A 435 -6.67 -26.28 13.45
N ALA A 436 -6.45 -25.01 13.08
CA ALA A 436 -5.93 -24.61 11.79
C ALA A 436 -4.68 -23.73 11.88
N ASP A 437 -3.74 -23.93 10.96
CA ASP A 437 -2.79 -22.89 10.56
C ASP A 437 -3.25 -22.30 9.23
N VAL A 438 -3.25 -20.97 9.14
CA VAL A 438 -3.60 -20.24 7.92
C VAL A 438 -2.35 -19.53 7.41
N LYS A 439 -2.06 -19.72 6.13
CA LYS A 439 -0.87 -19.18 5.47
C LYS A 439 -1.21 -18.50 4.16
N VAL A 440 -0.36 -17.54 3.78
CA VAL A 440 -0.47 -16.81 2.51
C VAL A 440 0.86 -16.82 1.76
N GLY A 441 0.81 -16.90 0.44
CA GLY A 441 2.01 -16.98 -0.39
C GLY A 441 1.77 -16.40 -1.78
N ARG A 442 2.83 -15.87 -2.42
CA ARG A 442 2.74 -15.34 -3.79
C ARG A 442 3.04 -16.38 -4.86
N GLY A 443 3.72 -17.46 -4.50
CA GLY A 443 4.04 -18.54 -5.42
C GLY A 443 2.92 -19.57 -5.52
N ALA A 444 3.09 -20.50 -6.46
CA ALA A 444 2.21 -21.66 -6.60
C ALA A 444 2.27 -22.59 -5.36
N PRO A 445 1.29 -23.49 -5.18
CA PRO A 445 1.38 -24.58 -4.20
C PRO A 445 2.75 -25.27 -4.19
N GLY A 446 3.30 -25.52 -3.00
CA GLY A 446 4.64 -26.10 -2.81
C GLY A 446 5.80 -25.10 -2.78
N THR A 447 5.53 -23.81 -2.99
CA THR A 447 6.49 -22.73 -2.67
C THR A 447 6.38 -22.32 -1.19
N PRO A 448 7.34 -21.56 -0.63
CA PRO A 448 7.23 -21.09 0.75
C PRO A 448 6.04 -20.14 0.98
N PHE A 449 5.22 -20.43 1.98
CA PHE A 449 4.09 -19.59 2.43
C PHE A 449 4.39 -19.03 3.83
N GLU A 450 3.93 -17.81 4.09
CA GLU A 450 4.00 -17.13 5.39
C GLU A 450 2.80 -17.52 6.25
N THR A 451 3.02 -17.96 7.49
CA THR A 451 1.93 -18.24 8.43
C THR A 451 1.38 -16.95 9.03
N ILE A 452 0.09 -16.68 8.83
CA ILE A 452 -0.60 -15.49 9.36
C ILE A 452 -1.40 -15.77 10.63
N ALA A 453 -1.78 -17.03 10.86
CA ALA A 453 -2.38 -17.47 12.11
C ALA A 453 -2.05 -18.94 12.36
N THR A 454 -1.90 -19.32 13.64
CA THR A 454 -1.58 -20.70 14.04
C THR A 454 -2.52 -21.17 15.14
N ASN A 455 -2.80 -22.47 15.15
CA ASN A 455 -3.66 -23.15 16.13
C ASN A 455 -5.02 -22.44 16.33
N VAL A 456 -5.60 -21.95 15.24
CA VAL A 456 -6.91 -21.31 15.23
C VAL A 456 -7.98 -22.38 15.49
N PRO A 457 -8.83 -22.25 16.52
CA PRO A 457 -9.91 -23.20 16.77
C PRO A 457 -10.88 -23.26 15.58
N VAL A 458 -11.24 -24.47 15.15
CA VAL A 458 -12.20 -24.69 14.06
C VAL A 458 -13.57 -24.99 14.65
N ALA A 459 -14.54 -24.12 14.36
CA ALA A 459 -15.92 -24.30 14.79
C ALA A 459 -16.71 -25.19 13.83
N GLN A 460 -17.78 -25.81 14.35
CA GLN A 460 -18.74 -26.54 13.51
C GLN A 460 -19.43 -25.55 12.57
N GLY A 461 -19.24 -25.73 11.26
CA GLY A 461 -19.71 -24.79 10.22
C GLY A 461 -18.69 -23.74 9.78
N GLY A 462 -17.46 -23.79 10.29
CA GLY A 462 -16.32 -23.02 9.78
C GLY A 462 -15.79 -21.93 10.70
N SER A 463 -14.59 -21.46 10.36
CA SER A 463 -13.83 -20.42 11.05
C SER A 463 -13.33 -19.38 10.06
N ALA A 464 -12.90 -18.24 10.59
CA ALA A 464 -12.33 -17.16 9.77
C ALA A 464 -11.09 -16.55 10.44
N VAL A 465 -10.14 -16.15 9.61
CA VAL A 465 -8.93 -15.43 10.00
C VAL A 465 -8.79 -14.19 9.13
N THR A 466 -8.46 -13.06 9.74
CA THR A 466 -8.16 -11.84 8.99
C THR A 466 -6.79 -11.95 8.34
N PHE A 467 -6.75 -11.81 7.02
CA PHE A 467 -5.53 -11.57 6.26
C PHE A 467 -5.42 -10.07 5.99
N ALA A 468 -4.44 -9.41 6.63
CA ALA A 468 -4.10 -8.01 6.39
C ALA A 468 -2.86 -7.89 5.48
N LEU A 469 -2.94 -6.96 4.52
CA LEU A 469 -1.82 -6.63 3.63
C LEU A 469 -0.67 -6.01 4.44
N ASP A 470 -0.97 -5.14 5.41
CA ASP A 470 0.00 -4.48 6.29
C ASP A 470 1.20 -3.89 5.51
N GLN A 471 2.42 -4.32 5.84
CA GLN A 471 3.68 -3.94 5.18
C GLN A 471 4.01 -4.80 3.96
N ARG A 472 3.16 -5.79 3.61
CA ARG A 472 3.38 -6.66 2.47
C ARG A 472 3.08 -5.91 1.17
N ALA A 473 3.78 -6.27 0.11
CA ALA A 473 3.58 -5.64 -1.19
C ALA A 473 2.17 -5.92 -1.75
N PRO A 474 1.52 -4.97 -2.45
CA PRO A 474 0.26 -5.22 -3.13
C PRO A 474 0.41 -6.21 -4.28
N GLY A 475 -0.59 -7.05 -4.52
CA GLY A 475 -0.59 -8.09 -5.55
C GLY A 475 -1.40 -9.33 -5.16
N SER A 476 -1.29 -10.39 -5.96
CA SER A 476 -2.00 -11.67 -5.74
C SER A 476 -1.36 -12.52 -4.65
N TYR A 477 -2.19 -13.10 -3.78
CA TYR A 477 -1.82 -14.03 -2.72
C TYR A 477 -2.67 -15.30 -2.79
N ASN A 478 -2.03 -16.45 -2.88
CA ASN A 478 -2.62 -17.76 -2.64
C ASN A 478 -2.77 -17.98 -1.13
N VAL A 479 -3.81 -18.72 -0.76
CA VAL A 479 -4.12 -19.08 0.64
C VAL A 479 -3.98 -20.58 0.81
N GLU A 480 -3.30 -20.98 1.88
CA GLU A 480 -3.18 -22.36 2.35
C GLU A 480 -3.79 -22.46 3.75
N VAL A 481 -4.62 -23.47 3.97
CA VAL A 481 -5.14 -23.81 5.30
C VAL A 481 -4.72 -25.23 5.63
N VAL A 482 -4.06 -25.40 6.78
CA VAL A 482 -3.63 -26.70 7.29
C VAL A 482 -4.45 -27.01 8.53
N LEU A 483 -5.27 -28.05 8.48
CA LEU A 483 -6.06 -28.53 9.60
C LEU A 483 -5.36 -29.68 10.33
N ARG A 484 -5.58 -29.76 11.64
CA ARG A 484 -5.13 -30.85 12.50
C ARG A 484 -6.25 -31.25 13.46
N HIS A 485 -6.54 -32.54 13.51
CA HIS A 485 -7.45 -33.11 14.50
C HIS A 485 -6.73 -33.38 15.82
N PRO A 486 -7.44 -33.38 16.96
CA PRO A 486 -6.84 -33.60 18.28
C PRO A 486 -6.30 -35.03 18.47
N SER A 487 -6.89 -36.02 17.80
CA SER A 487 -6.46 -37.42 17.81
C SER A 487 -5.22 -37.71 16.96
N GLY A 488 -4.79 -36.73 16.17
CA GLY A 488 -3.66 -36.84 15.24
C GLY A 488 -4.12 -36.72 13.79
N GLY A 489 -3.15 -36.67 12.87
CA GLY A 489 -3.44 -36.43 11.45
C GLY A 489 -3.55 -34.95 11.10
N GLY A 490 -3.18 -34.63 9.86
CA GLY A 490 -3.24 -33.28 9.34
C GLY A 490 -3.42 -33.30 7.83
N ALA A 491 -4.21 -32.38 7.33
CA ALA A 491 -4.46 -32.21 5.91
C ALA A 491 -4.39 -30.73 5.57
N LEU A 492 -4.09 -30.42 4.31
CA LEU A 492 -4.06 -29.04 3.82
C LEU A 492 -4.91 -28.89 2.58
N ALA A 493 -5.45 -27.70 2.39
CA ALA A 493 -6.08 -27.28 1.14
C ALA A 493 -5.63 -25.86 0.77
N PHE A 494 -5.66 -25.60 -0.54
CA PHE A 494 -5.45 -24.27 -1.10
C PHE A 494 -6.79 -23.65 -1.49
N ALA A 495 -6.89 -22.32 -1.41
CA ALA A 495 -7.97 -21.60 -2.08
C ALA A 495 -7.95 -21.89 -3.59
N LYS A 496 -9.13 -22.00 -4.20
CA LYS A 496 -9.28 -22.27 -5.64
C LYS A 496 -8.76 -21.14 -6.55
N THR A 497 -8.67 -19.92 -6.01
CA THR A 497 -8.20 -18.71 -6.69
C THR A 497 -7.39 -17.87 -5.70
N PRO A 498 -6.36 -17.13 -6.16
CA PRO A 498 -5.68 -16.15 -5.33
C PRO A 498 -6.58 -14.95 -5.02
N ILE A 499 -6.25 -14.19 -3.97
CA ILE A 499 -6.84 -12.88 -3.71
C ILE A 499 -5.87 -11.76 -4.10
N VAL A 500 -6.35 -10.80 -4.87
CA VAL A 500 -5.59 -9.59 -5.22
C VAL A 500 -5.75 -8.57 -4.09
N MET A 501 -4.67 -8.32 -3.37
CA MET A 501 -4.63 -7.36 -2.28
C MET A 501 -4.09 -6.01 -2.76
N THR A 502 -4.80 -4.94 -2.44
CA THR A 502 -4.38 -3.56 -2.67
C THR A 502 -4.32 -2.80 -1.35
N PRO A 503 -3.50 -1.75 -1.22
CA PRO A 503 -3.46 -0.95 0.00
C PRO A 503 -4.78 -0.21 0.18
N THR A 504 -5.18 0.07 1.41
CA THR A 504 -6.22 1.06 1.67
C THR A 504 -5.74 2.40 1.12
N PRO A 505 -6.57 3.19 0.40
CA PRO A 505 -6.22 4.55 0.05
C PRO A 505 -5.86 5.30 1.33
N GLY A 506 -4.66 5.85 1.41
CA GLY A 506 -4.26 6.61 2.58
C GLY A 506 -4.94 7.97 2.64
N ASN A 507 -4.90 8.56 3.82
CA ASN A 507 -5.48 9.86 4.12
C ASN A 507 -4.45 10.95 3.82
N ASP A 508 -4.88 12.01 3.13
CA ASP A 508 -4.01 13.17 2.95
C ASP A 508 -3.71 13.84 4.32
N PRO A 509 -2.48 14.34 4.53
CA PRO A 509 -2.13 15.06 5.75
C PRO A 509 -3.04 16.27 6.01
N LYS A 510 -3.21 16.60 7.30
CA LYS A 510 -3.98 17.77 7.78
C LYS A 510 -3.11 18.62 8.67
N GLY A 511 -3.33 19.94 8.65
CA GLY A 511 -2.60 20.85 9.52
C GLY A 511 -3.09 22.28 9.42
N ALA A 512 -2.37 23.18 10.08
CA ALA A 512 -2.50 24.62 9.91
C ALA A 512 -1.14 25.32 9.97
N LEU A 513 -1.01 26.37 9.16
CA LEU A 513 0.12 27.29 9.21
C LEU A 513 -0.24 28.43 10.18
N ASP A 514 0.36 28.41 11.37
CA ASP A 514 0.01 29.32 12.46
C ASP A 514 0.71 30.68 12.33
N THR A 515 1.97 30.69 11.89
CA THR A 515 2.79 31.91 11.86
C THR A 515 3.82 31.86 10.75
N VAL A 516 3.88 32.95 9.97
CA VAL A 516 5.02 33.35 9.14
C VAL A 516 5.38 34.78 9.53
N ARG A 517 6.52 34.96 10.23
CA ARG A 517 6.94 36.28 10.69
C ARG A 517 8.43 36.48 10.57
N ARG A 518 8.85 37.73 10.33
CA ARG A 518 10.27 38.08 10.31
C ARG A 518 10.87 37.95 11.70
N VAL A 519 12.03 37.32 11.77
CA VAL A 519 12.87 37.16 12.96
C VAL A 519 14.32 37.47 12.57
N PRO A 520 15.23 37.70 13.52
CA PRO A 520 16.65 37.83 13.20
C PRO A 520 17.14 36.61 12.39
N GLY A 521 17.85 36.87 11.29
CA GLY A 521 18.36 35.82 10.39
C GLY A 521 17.36 35.23 9.39
N GLY A 522 16.09 35.69 9.35
CA GLY A 522 15.14 35.26 8.31
C GLY A 522 13.66 35.34 8.69
N VAL A 523 12.93 34.27 8.40
CA VAL A 523 11.49 34.15 8.65
C VAL A 523 11.22 32.90 9.48
N GLU A 524 10.62 33.08 10.65
CA GLU A 524 10.12 31.97 11.47
C GLU A 524 8.79 31.50 10.87
N VAL A 525 8.73 30.20 10.62
CA VAL A 525 7.57 29.48 10.11
C VAL A 525 7.18 28.45 11.15
N ALA A 526 5.95 28.53 11.65
CA ALA A 526 5.45 27.62 12.67
C ALA A 526 4.00 27.20 12.38
N GLY A 527 3.66 25.99 12.80
CA GLY A 527 2.33 25.43 12.59
C GLY A 527 2.22 24.04 13.21
N TRP A 528 1.27 23.27 12.69
CA TRP A 528 1.19 21.84 12.96
C TRP A 528 0.75 21.08 11.71
N ALA A 529 1.16 19.82 11.62
CA ALA A 529 0.73 18.88 10.57
C ALA A 529 0.67 17.47 11.15
N ARG A 530 -0.26 16.65 10.64
CA ARG A 530 -0.41 15.23 10.97
C ARG A 530 -0.87 14.46 9.76
N ASP A 531 -0.56 13.18 9.74
CA ASP A 531 -1.11 12.21 8.81
C ASP A 531 -1.87 11.16 9.61
N ALA A 532 -3.10 10.82 9.19
CA ALA A 532 -3.94 9.87 9.93
C ALA A 532 -3.48 8.41 9.71
N ASP A 533 -2.61 8.17 8.73
CA ASP A 533 -2.12 6.86 8.37
C ASP A 533 -0.93 6.39 9.22
N THR A 534 -0.39 7.27 10.07
CA THR A 534 0.71 6.97 10.98
C THR A 534 0.50 7.59 12.35
N GLN A 535 1.15 7.02 13.37
CA GLN A 535 1.31 7.65 14.68
C GLN A 535 2.64 8.40 14.82
N ASP A 536 3.53 8.25 13.84
CA ASP A 536 4.81 8.96 13.78
C ASP A 536 4.62 10.40 13.28
N SER A 537 5.53 11.29 13.65
CA SER A 537 5.58 12.66 13.10
C SER A 537 6.01 12.64 11.63
N ILE A 538 5.35 13.45 10.81
CA ILE A 538 5.62 13.59 9.38
C ILE A 538 6.56 14.77 9.08
N ASP A 539 7.14 14.76 7.87
CA ASP A 539 7.91 15.89 7.36
C ASP A 539 6.98 17.00 6.85
N VAL A 540 7.46 18.24 6.93
CA VAL A 540 6.82 19.45 6.41
C VAL A 540 7.81 20.14 5.48
N HIS A 541 7.44 20.25 4.21
CA HIS A 541 8.23 20.95 3.21
C HIS A 541 7.72 22.39 3.04
N LEU A 542 8.66 23.33 3.01
CA LEU A 542 8.37 24.75 2.85
C LEU A 542 8.79 25.21 1.46
N TYR A 543 7.91 25.95 0.81
CA TYR A 543 8.12 26.52 -0.52
C TYR A 543 7.80 28.01 -0.52
N ASP A 544 8.52 28.77 -1.33
CA ASP A 544 8.05 30.08 -1.76
C ASP A 544 7.28 29.92 -3.07
N SER A 545 5.96 30.03 -3.02
CA SER A 545 5.10 29.83 -4.19
C SER A 545 5.23 30.94 -5.22
N THR A 546 5.83 32.09 -4.86
CA THR A 546 6.12 33.17 -5.82
C THR A 546 7.23 32.75 -6.79
N THR A 547 8.20 31.96 -6.32
CA THR A 547 9.34 31.50 -7.12
C THR A 547 9.28 30.01 -7.48
N GLY A 548 8.40 29.24 -6.83
CA GLY A 548 8.32 27.78 -6.95
C GLY A 548 9.47 27.04 -6.27
N ARG A 549 10.32 27.73 -5.49
CA ARG A 549 11.53 27.16 -4.91
C ARG A 549 11.26 26.55 -3.53
N ALA A 550 11.87 25.39 -3.26
CA ALA A 550 11.94 24.83 -1.91
C ALA A 550 12.87 25.69 -1.04
N ILE A 551 12.36 26.16 0.11
CA ILE A 551 13.06 27.07 1.02
C ILE A 551 13.41 26.43 2.37
N GLY A 552 12.88 25.25 2.66
CA GLY A 552 13.24 24.49 3.86
C GLY A 552 12.45 23.20 4.02
N VAL A 553 12.94 22.32 4.90
CA VAL A 553 12.24 21.12 5.36
C VAL A 553 12.34 21.10 6.89
N THR A 554 11.27 20.69 7.56
CA THR A 554 11.22 20.53 9.02
C THR A 554 10.34 19.34 9.37
N LYS A 555 10.35 18.91 10.63
CA LYS A 555 9.54 17.80 11.11
C LYS A 555 8.44 18.30 12.04
N ALA A 556 7.26 17.70 11.94
CA ALA A 556 6.11 18.01 12.79
C ALA A 556 6.17 17.22 14.12
N ASP A 557 7.25 17.36 14.90
CA ASP A 557 7.52 16.60 16.12
C ASP A 557 7.35 17.39 17.43
N GLY A 558 7.08 18.69 17.34
CA GLY A 558 6.84 19.58 18.47
C GLY A 558 5.52 19.28 19.20
N ALA A 559 5.53 19.39 20.53
CA ALA A 559 4.35 19.12 21.35
C ALA A 559 3.22 20.15 21.14
N ARG A 560 2.00 19.68 20.82
CA ARG A 560 0.78 20.47 20.66
C ARG A 560 -0.41 19.88 21.44
N PRO A 561 -0.48 20.11 22.77
CA PRO A 561 -1.58 19.62 23.60
C PRO A 561 -2.97 20.08 23.15
N ASP A 562 -3.04 21.30 22.61
CA ASP A 562 -4.25 21.91 22.04
C ASP A 562 -4.76 21.14 20.81
N VAL A 563 -3.85 20.80 19.89
CA VAL A 563 -4.18 20.02 18.68
C VAL A 563 -4.62 18.60 19.06
N ARG A 564 -3.93 17.96 20.01
CA ARG A 564 -4.34 16.66 20.55
C ARG A 564 -5.75 16.72 21.12
N ALA A 565 -6.06 17.74 21.94
CA ALA A 565 -7.38 17.88 22.55
C ALA A 565 -8.49 18.10 21.50
N ALA A 566 -8.21 18.84 20.43
CA ALA A 566 -9.19 19.14 19.39
C ALA A 566 -9.39 17.99 18.36
N THR A 567 -8.35 17.22 18.08
CA THR A 567 -8.33 16.30 16.92
C THR A 567 -8.06 14.83 17.28
N GLY A 568 -7.69 14.54 18.53
CA GLY A 568 -7.24 13.21 18.95
C GLY A 568 -5.87 12.78 18.40
N ALA A 569 -5.09 13.68 17.80
CA ALA A 569 -3.76 13.38 17.25
C ALA A 569 -2.73 13.03 18.34
N GLN A 570 -1.58 12.45 17.97
CA GLN A 570 -0.43 12.36 18.87
C GLN A 570 0.03 13.75 19.35
N LEU A 571 0.81 13.77 20.43
CA LEU A 571 1.28 15.04 21.01
C LEU A 571 2.29 15.77 20.11
N GLY A 572 3.17 15.03 19.41
CA GLY A 572 4.17 15.58 18.50
C GLY A 572 3.62 15.82 17.10
N THR A 573 2.99 16.97 16.88
CA THR A 573 2.44 17.39 15.57
C THR A 573 2.83 18.83 15.19
N GLY A 574 3.45 19.58 16.09
CA GLY A 574 3.86 20.95 15.86
C GLY A 574 5.17 21.02 15.07
N PHE A 575 5.32 22.03 14.23
CA PHE A 575 6.60 22.36 13.61
C PHE A 575 6.95 23.83 13.84
N ARG A 576 8.25 24.12 13.91
CA ARG A 576 8.80 25.48 13.95
C ARG A 576 10.20 25.47 13.38
N THR A 577 10.48 26.36 12.43
CA THR A 577 11.80 26.53 11.84
C THR A 577 12.00 27.96 11.35
N THR A 578 13.25 28.38 11.15
CA THR A 578 13.60 29.66 10.53
C THR A 578 14.18 29.41 9.15
N VAL A 579 13.65 30.08 8.13
CA VAL A 579 14.11 30.00 6.74
C VAL A 579 14.66 31.35 6.27
N ALA A 580 15.76 31.33 5.53
CA ALA A 580 16.31 32.51 4.91
C ALA A 580 15.57 32.83 3.60
N LEU A 581 15.15 34.07 3.43
CA LEU A 581 14.51 34.58 2.21
C LEU A 581 15.27 35.80 1.71
N SER A 582 15.36 35.93 0.38
CA SER A 582 15.92 37.12 -0.26
C SER A 582 15.05 38.36 -0.02
N PRO A 583 15.54 39.57 -0.30
CA PRO A 583 14.70 40.75 -0.39
C PRO A 583 13.61 40.60 -1.45
N GLY A 584 12.39 41.07 -1.15
CA GLY A 584 11.24 40.98 -2.05
C GLY A 584 9.96 40.50 -1.37
N ARG A 585 8.89 40.38 -2.17
CA ARG A 585 7.62 39.80 -1.73
C ARG A 585 7.68 38.27 -1.92
N HIS A 586 7.34 37.54 -0.88
CA HIS A 586 7.33 36.08 -0.86
C HIS A 586 5.96 35.56 -0.39
N SER A 587 5.61 34.35 -0.82
CA SER A 587 4.42 33.65 -0.35
C SER A 587 4.85 32.27 0.17
N VAL A 588 4.97 32.18 1.49
CA VAL A 588 5.54 31.00 2.17
C VAL A 588 4.42 29.99 2.38
N CYS A 589 4.54 28.85 1.71
CA CYS A 589 3.59 27.74 1.79
C CYS A 589 4.22 26.53 2.48
N ALA A 590 3.47 25.90 3.38
CA ALA A 590 3.86 24.66 4.04
C ALA A 590 3.05 23.48 3.49
N TYR A 591 3.72 22.37 3.20
CA TYR A 591 3.11 21.13 2.74
C TYR A 591 3.44 19.98 3.70
N GLY A 592 2.42 19.27 4.18
CA GLY A 592 2.59 18.05 4.95
C GLY A 592 2.87 16.89 4.01
N ILE A 593 3.96 16.17 4.26
CA ILE A 593 4.39 15.06 3.42
C ILE A 593 3.70 13.78 3.88
N ASN A 594 2.99 13.15 2.94
CA ASN A 594 2.25 11.92 3.19
C ASN A 594 3.22 10.75 3.33
N VAL A 595 2.96 9.87 4.31
CA VAL A 595 3.82 8.70 4.59
C VAL A 595 3.20 7.38 4.15
N ARG A 596 1.92 7.35 3.76
CA ARG A 596 1.28 6.22 3.06
C ARG A 596 0.68 6.70 1.74
N GLY A 597 0.04 5.82 0.96
CA GLY A 597 -0.48 6.21 -0.35
C GLY A 597 -1.44 7.40 -0.25
N GLY A 598 -1.37 8.38 -1.15
CA GLY A 598 -2.17 9.62 -1.10
C GLY A 598 -1.36 10.82 -1.59
N GLN A 599 -1.87 12.04 -1.45
CA GLN A 599 -1.19 13.25 -1.92
C GLN A 599 -0.55 14.01 -0.75
N ASN A 600 0.53 14.74 -1.04
CA ASN A 600 1.06 15.74 -0.09
C ASN A 600 0.06 16.90 0.01
N ALA A 601 -0.27 17.31 1.23
CA ALA A 601 -1.32 18.30 1.46
C ALA A 601 -0.74 19.70 1.68
N LEU A 602 -1.31 20.71 1.02
CA LEU A 602 -1.03 22.11 1.35
C LEU A 602 -1.65 22.44 2.71
N ILE A 603 -0.79 22.76 3.69
CA ILE A 603 -1.16 23.10 5.06
C ILE A 603 -1.63 24.55 5.16
N GLY A 604 -1.01 25.43 4.39
CA GLY A 604 -1.37 26.84 4.30
C GLY A 604 -0.27 27.68 3.67
N CYS A 605 -0.62 28.89 3.25
CA CYS A 605 0.30 29.90 2.76
C CYS A 605 0.09 31.23 3.49
N GLN A 606 1.18 31.96 3.76
CA GLN A 606 1.13 33.34 4.23
C GLN A 606 2.15 34.19 3.49
N ASP A 607 1.74 35.41 3.14
CA ASP A 607 2.59 36.37 2.44
C ASP A 607 3.47 37.15 3.41
N ILE A 608 4.72 37.39 3.01
CA ILE A 608 5.67 38.21 3.76
C ILE A 608 6.52 39.05 2.81
N VAL A 609 6.89 40.25 3.24
CA VAL A 609 7.79 41.13 2.50
C VAL A 609 9.10 41.25 3.27
N MET A 610 10.20 40.96 2.57
CA MET A 610 11.56 41.10 3.06
C MET A 610 12.17 42.36 2.47
N ASP A 611 12.68 43.24 3.33
CA ASP A 611 13.53 44.36 2.90
C ASP A 611 14.92 43.88 2.47
N ASP A 612 15.75 44.82 1.99
CA ASP A 612 17.12 44.59 1.53
C ASP A 612 18.09 44.12 2.64
N GLY A 613 17.66 44.18 3.91
CA GLY A 613 18.47 43.85 5.07
C GLY A 613 19.53 44.89 5.40
N LEU A 614 19.48 46.10 4.81
CA LEU A 614 20.47 47.14 5.13
C LEU A 614 20.23 47.73 6.54
N PRO A 615 21.30 48.15 7.24
CA PRO A 615 21.18 48.86 8.51
C PRO A 615 20.25 50.07 8.42
N VAL A 616 19.38 50.22 9.42
CA VAL A 616 18.50 51.39 9.56
C VAL A 616 18.86 52.16 10.82
N GLY A 617 18.62 53.47 10.83
CA GLY A 617 19.01 54.32 11.96
C GLY A 617 18.70 55.79 11.77
N SER A 618 19.21 56.60 12.69
CA SER A 618 19.08 58.07 12.63
C SER A 618 20.23 58.79 13.31
N VAL A 619 20.53 60.02 12.85
CA VAL A 619 21.33 61.02 13.58
C VAL A 619 20.39 61.95 14.35
N ASP A 620 20.37 61.80 15.67
CA ASP A 620 19.43 62.52 16.53
C ASP A 620 19.95 63.90 16.94
N SER A 621 21.23 64.01 17.29
CA SER A 621 21.83 65.28 17.72
C SER A 621 23.28 65.46 17.29
N VAL A 622 23.69 66.71 17.09
CA VAL A 622 25.08 67.12 16.91
C VAL A 622 25.30 68.37 17.76
N VAL A 623 26.27 68.33 18.66
CA VAL A 623 26.59 69.41 19.61
C VAL A 623 28.10 69.70 19.62
N ARG A 624 28.48 70.92 19.98
CA ARG A 624 29.89 71.29 20.17
C ARG A 624 30.45 70.65 21.45
N THR A 625 31.70 70.20 21.38
CA THR A 625 32.53 69.79 22.53
C THR A 625 33.90 70.47 22.41
N PRO A 626 34.73 70.56 23.47
CA PRO A 626 36.08 71.10 23.33
C PRO A 626 36.84 70.39 22.20
N GLY A 627 37.40 71.16 21.27
CA GLY A 627 38.16 70.65 20.12
C GLY A 627 37.36 69.94 19.01
N GLY A 628 36.02 69.95 19.03
CA GLY A 628 35.23 69.33 17.96
C GLY A 628 33.72 69.23 18.18
N LEU A 629 33.14 68.13 17.69
CA LEU A 629 31.69 67.84 17.72
C LEU A 629 31.42 66.49 18.38
N SER A 630 30.32 66.39 19.11
CA SER A 630 29.74 65.12 19.56
C SER A 630 28.41 64.89 18.85
N ALA A 631 28.24 63.72 18.25
CA ALA A 631 27.02 63.31 17.57
C ALA A 631 26.46 62.05 18.23
N SER A 632 25.14 61.95 18.29
CA SER A 632 24.46 60.78 18.83
C SER A 632 23.24 60.39 17.99
N GLY A 633 22.89 59.11 18.08
CA GLY A 633 21.80 58.54 17.30
C GLY A 633 21.52 57.09 17.67
N TRP A 634 20.91 56.36 16.75
CA TRP A 634 20.71 54.91 16.86
C TRP A 634 20.92 54.23 15.51
N ALA A 635 21.23 52.94 15.55
CA ALA A 635 21.33 52.08 14.37
C ALA A 635 21.02 50.63 14.76
N LEU A 636 20.39 49.87 13.84
CA LEU A 636 20.24 48.42 13.96
C LEU A 636 20.30 47.77 12.58
N ASP A 637 20.77 46.54 12.56
CA ASP A 637 20.69 45.65 11.40
C ASP A 637 19.59 44.61 11.64
N ARG A 638 18.78 44.30 10.61
CA ARG A 638 17.69 43.33 10.73
C ARG A 638 18.14 41.88 10.56
N ASP A 639 19.35 41.67 10.05
CA ASP A 639 19.92 40.35 9.79
C ASP A 639 20.61 39.77 11.04
N THR A 640 20.98 40.60 12.03
CA THR A 640 21.68 40.20 13.26
C THR A 640 21.05 40.76 14.55
N LEU A 641 21.37 40.14 15.69
CA LEU A 641 21.09 40.66 17.04
C LEU A 641 22.26 41.44 17.63
N ASP A 642 23.43 41.41 17.01
CA ASP A 642 24.59 42.12 17.50
C ASP A 642 24.44 43.63 17.24
N PRO A 643 24.91 44.51 18.15
CA PRO A 643 25.00 45.93 17.88
C PRO A 643 25.81 46.22 16.60
N VAL A 644 25.24 47.01 15.69
CA VAL A 644 25.85 47.33 14.39
C VAL A 644 26.94 48.40 14.52
N GLY A 645 27.98 48.32 13.68
CA GLY A 645 28.98 49.37 13.56
C GLY A 645 28.40 50.65 12.95
N VAL A 646 28.85 51.81 13.39
CA VAL A 646 28.45 53.12 12.84
C VAL A 646 29.70 53.95 12.59
N HIS A 647 29.86 54.43 11.35
CA HIS A 647 30.91 55.39 11.01
C HIS A 647 30.32 56.78 10.92
N VAL A 648 30.83 57.69 11.74
CA VAL A 648 30.39 59.08 11.79
C VAL A 648 31.47 59.97 11.21
N TYR A 649 31.12 60.74 10.18
CA TYR A 649 32.04 61.64 9.48
C TYR A 649 31.61 63.10 9.62
N ALA A 650 32.57 63.99 9.86
CA ALA A 650 32.42 65.43 9.74
C ALA A 650 33.38 65.93 8.63
N GLY A 651 32.86 66.07 7.41
CA GLY A 651 33.71 66.25 6.22
C GLY A 651 34.61 65.02 6.00
N ALA A 652 35.92 65.23 5.88
CA ALA A 652 36.90 64.16 5.64
C ALA A 652 37.37 63.42 6.92
N ALA A 653 37.04 63.90 8.12
CA ALA A 653 37.41 63.23 9.36
C ALA A 653 36.29 62.30 9.82
N GLY A 654 36.65 61.10 10.30
CA GLY A 654 35.68 60.10 10.72
C GLY A 654 36.04 59.42 12.03
N THR A 655 35.04 58.84 12.69
CA THR A 655 35.19 58.01 13.89
C THR A 655 34.24 56.82 13.77
N GLN A 656 34.74 55.64 14.13
CA GLN A 656 33.95 54.42 14.18
C GLN A 656 33.51 54.16 15.62
N VAL A 657 32.23 53.84 15.78
CA VAL A 657 31.62 53.44 17.05
C VAL A 657 30.71 52.23 16.83
N VAL A 658 30.27 51.61 17.92
CA VAL A 658 29.28 50.54 17.89
C VAL A 658 27.97 51.07 18.49
N ALA A 659 26.83 50.67 17.95
CA ALA A 659 25.52 51.09 18.43
C ALA A 659 25.03 50.26 19.63
N ASP A 660 25.83 50.14 20.69
CA ASP A 660 25.53 49.32 21.89
C ASP A 660 24.87 50.10 23.05
N GLY A 661 24.70 51.41 22.89
CA GLY A 661 24.06 52.28 23.87
C GLY A 661 22.56 51.97 24.05
N THR A 662 22.03 52.22 25.24
CA THR A 662 20.62 51.90 25.54
C THR A 662 19.65 52.95 24.97
N ARG A 663 18.69 52.48 24.15
CA ARG A 663 17.58 53.22 23.56
C ARG A 663 16.28 52.41 23.69
N SER A 664 15.58 52.62 24.80
CA SER A 664 14.34 51.89 25.12
C SER A 664 13.16 52.24 24.19
N ASP A 665 13.19 53.44 23.61
CA ASP A 665 12.30 53.86 22.53
C ASP A 665 12.49 53.01 21.28
N VAL A 666 13.73 52.78 20.86
CA VAL A 666 14.08 51.93 19.71
C VAL A 666 13.74 50.47 20.00
N GLY A 667 14.10 49.95 21.17
CA GLY A 667 13.75 48.58 21.57
C GLY A 667 12.24 48.32 21.60
N ARG A 668 11.41 49.33 21.88
CA ARG A 668 9.94 49.22 21.80
C ARG A 668 9.43 49.25 20.36
N ALA A 669 10.05 50.05 19.48
CA ALA A 669 9.71 50.08 18.06
C ALA A 669 10.16 48.80 17.32
N TYR A 670 11.22 48.15 17.83
CA TYR A 670 11.81 46.91 17.28
C TYR A 670 11.96 45.83 18.37
N PRO A 671 10.86 45.25 18.89
CA PRO A 671 10.87 44.37 20.08
C PRO A 671 11.78 43.14 19.98
N GLY A 672 12.00 42.62 18.77
CA GLY A 672 12.86 41.45 18.53
C GLY A 672 14.37 41.76 18.59
N TYR A 673 14.74 43.04 18.60
CA TYR A 673 16.14 43.46 18.50
C TYR A 673 16.67 44.07 19.80
N GLY A 674 15.89 44.20 20.88
CA GLY A 674 16.38 44.76 22.15
C GLY A 674 16.76 46.25 22.09
N SER A 675 17.17 46.81 23.23
CA SER A 675 17.37 48.27 23.39
C SER A 675 18.82 48.75 23.19
N ALA A 676 19.82 47.87 23.09
CA ALA A 676 21.22 48.24 22.92
C ALA A 676 21.51 48.65 21.46
N ARG A 677 20.96 49.80 21.02
CA ARG A 677 20.92 50.27 19.63
C ARG A 677 21.34 51.73 19.45
N GLY A 678 21.76 52.41 20.52
CA GLY A 678 22.19 53.81 20.51
C GLY A 678 23.69 53.94 20.28
N TRP A 679 24.13 55.02 19.68
CA TRP A 679 25.55 55.34 19.52
C TRP A 679 25.84 56.80 19.87
N THR A 680 27.08 57.08 20.27
CA THR A 680 27.61 58.44 20.47
C THR A 680 29.04 58.46 19.97
N ALA A 681 29.39 59.41 19.11
CA ALA A 681 30.72 59.58 18.54
C ALA A 681 31.21 61.01 18.74
N THR A 682 32.48 61.18 19.08
CA THR A 682 33.14 62.49 19.12
C THR A 682 34.11 62.59 17.95
N VAL A 683 33.95 63.63 17.13
CA VAL A 683 34.78 63.88 15.95
C VAL A 683 35.55 65.18 16.16
N ALA A 684 36.86 65.08 16.35
CA ALA A 684 37.74 66.24 16.44
C ALA A 684 37.79 66.98 15.09
N ARG A 685 37.52 68.28 15.11
CA ARG A 685 37.49 69.13 13.92
C ARG A 685 37.89 70.56 14.32
N PRO A 686 38.75 71.22 13.52
CA PRO A 686 38.96 72.65 13.68
C PRO A 686 37.68 73.42 13.33
N ALA A 687 37.65 74.72 13.61
CA ALA A 687 36.56 75.60 13.19
C ALA A 687 36.19 75.46 11.70
N GLY A 688 34.90 75.69 11.42
CA GLY A 688 34.32 75.56 10.08
C GLY A 688 32.91 74.99 10.11
N THR A 689 32.26 75.03 8.95
CA THR A 689 30.94 74.42 8.75
C THR A 689 31.11 73.01 8.21
N TYR A 690 30.52 72.03 8.90
CA TYR A 690 30.62 70.62 8.55
C TYR A 690 29.24 69.99 8.38
N GLN A 691 29.14 69.10 7.39
CA GLN A 691 28.05 68.14 7.33
C GLN A 691 28.49 66.90 8.12
N VAL A 692 27.78 66.61 9.20
CA VAL A 692 28.02 65.44 10.04
C VAL A 692 27.07 64.33 9.62
N CYS A 693 27.59 63.28 9.00
CA CYS A 693 26.81 62.14 8.51
C CYS A 693 27.19 60.87 9.26
N ALA A 694 26.19 60.03 9.57
CA ALA A 694 26.42 58.69 10.12
C ALA A 694 26.07 57.63 9.09
N TYR A 695 26.88 56.58 9.00
CA TYR A 695 26.67 55.44 8.10
C TYR A 695 26.64 54.16 8.93
N GLY A 696 25.59 53.36 8.78
CA GLY A 696 25.50 52.04 9.42
C GLY A 696 26.37 51.06 8.63
N ILE A 697 27.13 50.22 9.31
CA ILE A 697 28.04 49.26 8.65
C ILE A 697 27.39 47.89 8.68
N ASP A 698 26.90 47.46 7.52
CA ASP A 698 26.34 46.12 7.34
C ASP A 698 27.45 45.07 7.49
N ASP A 699 27.27 44.13 8.42
CA ASP A 699 28.19 43.02 8.67
C ASP A 699 28.10 41.93 7.58
N ALA A 700 27.02 41.93 6.79
CA ALA A 700 26.84 41.08 5.61
C ALA A 700 27.44 41.66 4.32
N GLY A 701 28.00 42.88 4.36
CA GLY A 701 28.77 43.48 3.26
C GLY A 701 27.94 44.03 2.09
N LYS A 702 26.63 44.25 2.25
CA LYS A 702 25.71 44.77 1.22
C LYS A 702 25.79 46.29 1.06
N GLY A 703 26.54 46.99 1.92
CA GLY A 703 26.83 48.42 1.81
C GLY A 703 26.66 49.15 3.14
N SER A 704 27.09 50.42 3.19
CA SER A 704 26.99 51.25 4.40
C SER A 704 25.98 52.37 4.20
N PRO A 705 24.68 52.16 4.50
CA PRO A 705 23.65 53.16 4.26
C PRO A 705 23.84 54.41 5.12
N ASN A 706 23.53 55.57 4.54
CA ASN A 706 23.53 56.85 5.26
C ASN A 706 22.31 56.91 6.19
N LEU A 707 22.57 56.96 7.51
CA LEU A 707 21.57 57.04 8.57
C LEU A 707 21.06 58.47 8.80
N GLY A 708 21.64 59.44 8.12
CA GLY A 708 21.25 60.85 8.19
C GLY A 708 22.46 61.77 8.31
N CYS A 709 22.24 63.04 7.96
CA CYS A 709 23.24 64.09 8.09
C CYS A 709 22.67 65.32 8.78
N ARG A 710 23.51 66.03 9.54
CA ARG A 710 23.19 67.33 10.14
C ARG A 710 24.33 68.31 9.90
N SER A 711 24.01 69.52 9.42
CA SER A 711 24.98 70.60 9.28
C SER A 711 25.23 71.28 10.62
N TYR A 712 26.49 71.53 10.95
CA TYR A 712 26.88 72.23 12.17
C TYR A 712 28.07 73.16 11.90
N THR A 713 28.02 74.37 12.47
CA THR A 713 29.09 75.36 12.35
C THR A 713 29.88 75.47 13.65
N LEU A 714 31.18 75.21 13.58
CA LEU A 714 32.14 75.44 14.66
C LEU A 714 32.75 76.84 14.51
N ASP A 715 32.28 77.80 15.32
CA ASP A 715 32.95 79.10 15.48
C ASP A 715 34.16 78.93 16.42
N PRO A 716 35.37 79.37 16.03
CA PRO A 716 36.57 79.29 16.89
C PRO A 716 36.64 80.43 17.90
N ARG A 717 35.90 81.52 17.69
CA ARG A 717 36.15 82.77 18.42
C ARG A 717 35.89 82.62 19.92
N PRO A 718 36.77 83.13 20.79
CA PRO A 718 36.51 83.18 22.22
C PRO A 718 35.18 83.87 22.53
N VAL A 719 34.43 83.30 23.47
CA VAL A 719 33.19 83.88 23.99
C VAL A 719 33.41 84.35 25.41
N GLY A 720 32.72 85.42 25.81
CA GLY A 720 32.85 85.92 27.16
C GLY A 720 32.07 87.21 27.38
N SER A 721 32.26 87.79 28.56
CA SER A 721 31.63 89.06 28.92
C SER A 721 32.50 89.88 29.85
N PHE A 722 32.53 91.19 29.61
CA PHE A 722 33.10 92.18 30.53
C PHE A 722 32.03 92.66 31.52
N ASP A 723 31.91 91.94 32.63
CA ASP A 723 30.82 92.10 33.59
C ASP A 723 30.85 93.46 34.31
N SER A 724 32.01 93.88 34.83
CA SER A 724 32.10 95.12 35.62
C SER A 724 33.49 95.77 35.60
N ALA A 725 33.51 97.11 35.71
CA ALA A 725 34.69 97.90 35.97
C ALA A 725 34.38 98.91 37.09
N VAL A 726 35.10 98.83 38.21
CA VAL A 726 34.82 99.64 39.41
C VAL A 726 36.07 100.40 39.83
N ARG A 727 36.03 101.73 39.81
CA ARG A 727 37.16 102.58 40.22
C ARG A 727 37.35 102.58 41.74
N GLN A 728 38.61 102.45 42.17
CA GLN A 728 39.08 102.54 43.55
C GLN A 728 40.30 103.47 43.62
N GLY A 729 40.05 104.78 43.71
CA GLY A 729 41.12 105.77 43.64
C GLY A 729 41.84 105.77 42.29
N ALA A 730 43.14 105.47 42.28
CA ALA A 730 43.96 105.42 41.07
C ALA A 730 43.79 104.12 40.26
N THR A 731 43.17 103.08 40.83
CA THR A 731 42.99 101.79 40.20
C THR A 731 41.54 101.50 39.82
N VAL A 732 41.32 100.49 38.98
CA VAL A 732 40.02 100.01 38.53
C VAL A 732 40.00 98.48 38.60
N ASP A 733 39.04 97.95 39.36
CA ASP A 733 38.80 96.51 39.50
C ASP A 733 37.90 96.04 38.36
N LEU A 734 38.42 95.10 37.57
CA LEU A 734 37.76 94.51 36.41
C LEU A 734 37.32 93.10 36.75
N ARG A 735 36.10 92.74 36.35
CA ARG A 735 35.61 91.36 36.40
C ARG A 735 34.89 90.98 35.13
N GLY A 736 34.96 89.70 34.80
CA GLY A 736 34.27 89.12 33.67
C GLY A 736 34.53 87.62 33.56
N TRP A 737 34.28 87.07 32.39
CA TRP A 737 34.64 85.71 32.04
C TRP A 737 35.03 85.62 30.56
N ALA A 738 35.85 84.64 30.22
CA ALA A 738 36.24 84.32 28.87
C ALA A 738 36.49 82.82 28.75
N LEU A 739 35.98 82.23 27.67
CA LEU A 739 36.10 80.84 27.31
C LEU A 739 36.46 80.79 25.84
N ASP A 740 37.46 79.99 25.50
CA ASP A 740 37.74 79.66 24.11
C ASP A 740 37.09 78.31 23.77
N PRO A 741 36.19 78.26 22.77
CA PRO A 741 35.58 77.02 22.38
C PRO A 741 36.57 75.91 21.99
N ASP A 742 37.80 76.21 21.57
CA ASP A 742 38.75 75.22 21.06
C ASP A 742 39.50 74.42 22.14
N THR A 743 39.44 74.85 23.40
CA THR A 743 40.06 74.15 24.54
C THR A 743 39.18 74.15 25.78
N ALA A 744 39.27 73.11 26.62
CA ALA A 744 38.62 73.09 27.93
C ALA A 744 39.41 73.91 28.98
N ASP A 745 40.69 74.18 28.71
CA ASP A 745 41.50 75.02 29.57
C ASP A 745 40.94 76.44 29.60
N SER A 746 41.12 77.14 30.72
CA SER A 746 40.82 78.57 30.79
C SER A 746 41.50 79.30 29.62
N VAL A 747 41.19 80.57 29.31
CA VAL A 747 42.03 81.40 28.39
C VAL A 747 42.54 82.72 28.99
N ASP A 748 43.45 83.38 28.29
CA ASP A 748 43.96 84.70 28.69
C ASP A 748 43.00 85.81 28.27
N VAL A 749 42.97 86.90 29.03
CA VAL A 749 42.21 88.12 28.74
C VAL A 749 43.17 89.30 28.73
N ALA A 750 43.33 89.92 27.57
CA ALA A 750 44.12 91.14 27.44
C ALA A 750 43.26 92.37 27.78
N VAL A 751 43.84 93.27 28.55
CA VAL A 751 43.21 94.52 29.00
C VAL A 751 43.93 95.70 28.36
N TYR A 752 43.15 96.60 27.76
CA TYR A 752 43.63 97.84 27.15
C TYR A 752 43.01 99.05 27.83
N VAL A 753 43.79 100.10 28.03
CA VAL A 753 43.35 101.43 28.51
C VAL A 753 43.66 102.44 27.40
N ASP A 754 42.63 103.11 26.87
CA ASP A 754 42.73 104.07 25.77
C ASP A 754 43.54 103.53 24.57
N GLY A 755 43.33 102.25 24.23
CA GLY A 755 44.01 101.58 23.12
C GLY A 755 45.44 101.11 23.41
N ARG A 756 45.96 101.28 24.63
CA ARG A 756 47.28 100.78 25.05
C ARG A 756 47.17 99.58 25.97
N GLY A 757 48.05 98.59 25.82
CA GLY A 757 48.05 97.39 26.65
C GLY A 757 48.34 97.72 28.12
N ALA A 758 47.42 97.35 29.01
CA ALA A 758 47.50 97.59 30.45
C ALA A 758 47.82 96.30 31.25
N GLY A 759 47.61 95.13 30.66
CA GLY A 759 47.98 93.84 31.24
C GLY A 759 47.26 92.67 30.60
N VAL A 760 47.60 91.47 31.05
CA VAL A 760 46.92 90.21 30.69
C VAL A 760 46.57 89.47 31.98
N VAL A 761 45.36 88.91 32.04
CA VAL A 761 44.90 88.09 33.17
C VAL A 761 44.38 86.75 32.68
N ARG A 762 44.75 85.68 33.38
CA ARG A 762 44.23 84.34 33.15
C ARG A 762 42.78 84.25 33.64
N ALA A 763 41.83 83.87 32.79
CA ALA A 763 40.43 83.67 33.16
C ALA A 763 40.21 82.34 33.91
N GLY A 764 40.99 82.06 34.96
CA GLY A 764 40.94 80.79 35.70
C GLY A 764 40.00 80.75 36.91
N ALA A 765 39.33 81.86 37.25
CA ALA A 765 38.46 81.93 38.42
C ALA A 765 37.17 81.10 38.22
N THR A 766 36.67 80.51 39.29
CA THR A 766 35.50 79.63 39.23
C THR A 766 34.20 80.42 39.02
N ARG A 767 33.44 80.02 38.00
CA ARG A 767 32.11 80.53 37.63
C ARG A 767 31.14 79.37 37.40
N GLY A 768 30.36 79.03 38.42
CA GLY A 768 29.42 77.90 38.36
C GLY A 768 28.25 78.10 37.39
N ASP A 769 27.93 79.36 37.06
CA ASP A 769 27.00 79.71 35.99
C ASP A 769 27.54 79.35 34.60
N ILE A 770 28.84 79.55 34.35
CA ILE A 770 29.48 79.17 33.09
C ILE A 770 29.56 77.65 32.93
N ALA A 771 29.88 76.90 33.99
CA ALA A 771 29.83 75.44 33.95
C ALA A 771 28.42 74.89 33.65
N ARG A 772 27.35 75.61 34.01
CA ARG A 772 25.98 75.20 33.64
C ARG A 772 25.64 75.52 32.18
N ALA A 773 26.10 76.67 31.68
CA ALA A 773 25.86 77.09 30.30
C ALA A 773 26.75 76.35 29.28
N TYR A 774 27.98 75.99 29.68
CA TYR A 774 28.99 75.30 28.88
C TYR A 774 29.56 74.08 29.63
N PRO A 775 28.76 73.02 29.85
CA PRO A 775 29.17 71.88 30.69
C PRO A 775 30.48 71.21 30.28
N GLY A 776 30.76 71.14 28.97
CA GLY A 776 31.98 70.51 28.44
C GLY A 776 33.29 71.26 28.74
N TRP A 777 33.23 72.52 29.16
CA TRP A 777 34.40 73.37 29.41
C TRP A 777 34.68 73.60 30.90
N GLY A 778 33.74 73.23 31.80
CA GLY A 778 33.92 73.38 33.24
C GLY A 778 33.76 74.82 33.76
N ALA A 779 34.13 75.04 35.03
CA ALA A 779 33.83 76.30 35.75
C ALA A 779 34.96 77.34 35.72
N ALA A 780 36.18 76.97 35.36
CA ALA A 780 37.35 77.82 35.49
C ALA A 780 37.48 78.79 34.31
N HIS A 781 36.57 79.76 34.18
CA HIS A 781 36.53 80.68 33.03
C HIS A 781 36.31 82.15 33.42
N GLY A 782 36.33 82.49 34.71
CA GLY A 782 36.19 83.86 35.22
C GLY A 782 37.53 84.60 35.32
N PHE A 783 37.54 85.92 35.13
CA PHE A 783 38.69 86.77 35.43
C PHE A 783 38.34 87.88 36.42
N SER A 784 39.32 88.24 37.27
CA SER A 784 39.28 89.41 38.15
C SER A 784 40.68 89.99 38.22
N THR A 785 40.84 91.28 37.88
CA THR A 785 42.14 91.95 37.92
C THR A 785 41.99 93.43 38.23
N THR A 786 43.06 94.06 38.70
CA THR A 786 43.09 95.49 39.02
C THR A 786 44.11 96.17 38.12
N ILE A 787 43.71 97.25 37.45
CA ILE A 787 44.58 98.04 36.58
C ILE A 787 44.63 99.50 37.04
N THR A 788 45.64 100.26 36.62
CA THR A 788 45.70 101.71 36.81
C THR A 788 45.17 102.41 35.57
N ALA A 789 44.23 103.33 35.72
CA ALA A 789 43.67 104.12 34.63
C ALA A 789 43.25 105.52 35.12
N ALA A 790 43.49 106.56 34.31
CA ALA A 790 43.04 107.91 34.65
C ALA A 790 41.50 108.01 34.60
N PRO A 791 40.87 108.92 35.36
CA PRO A 791 39.43 109.17 35.22
C PRO A 791 39.04 109.54 33.79
N GLY A 792 38.01 108.88 33.25
CA GLY A 792 37.52 109.08 31.88
C GLY A 792 38.20 108.21 30.82
N SER A 793 39.17 107.36 31.21
CA SER A 793 39.78 106.40 30.28
C SER A 793 38.79 105.31 29.84
N THR A 794 38.94 104.80 28.62
CA THR A 794 38.20 103.65 28.10
C THR A 794 38.99 102.38 28.32
N VAL A 795 38.43 101.44 29.08
CA VAL A 795 38.97 100.10 29.32
C VAL A 795 38.27 99.10 28.41
N CYS A 796 39.02 98.37 27.60
CA CYS A 796 38.53 97.28 26.78
C CYS A 796 39.19 95.96 27.19
N THR A 797 38.41 94.88 27.23
CA THR A 797 38.92 93.53 27.50
C THR A 797 38.70 92.62 26.30
N TYR A 798 39.70 91.83 25.95
CA TYR A 798 39.69 90.92 24.81
C TYR A 798 40.00 89.50 25.28
N GLY A 799 39.13 88.53 24.96
CA GLY A 799 39.41 87.11 25.14
C GLY A 799 40.43 86.68 24.10
N ILE A 800 41.55 86.13 24.56
CA ILE A 800 42.65 85.70 23.70
C ILE A 800 42.38 84.29 23.21
N ASP A 801 42.45 84.13 21.89
CA ASP A 801 42.30 82.84 21.23
C ASP A 801 43.53 81.96 21.48
N SER A 802 43.29 80.80 22.07
CA SER A 802 44.28 79.80 22.45
C SER A 802 44.97 79.15 21.26
N SER A 803 44.33 79.16 20.09
CA SER A 803 44.86 78.65 18.82
C SER A 803 45.57 79.71 17.98
N LYS A 804 45.68 80.95 18.48
CA LYS A 804 46.20 82.14 17.79
C LYS A 804 45.30 82.64 16.66
N GLY A 805 44.00 82.36 16.73
CA GLY A 805 42.94 82.91 15.89
C GLY A 805 42.57 84.36 16.24
N GLU A 806 41.39 84.79 15.79
CA GLU A 806 40.87 86.13 16.07
C GLU A 806 40.45 86.27 17.54
N ASN A 807 41.13 87.17 18.27
CA ASN A 807 40.72 87.54 19.62
C ASN A 807 39.36 88.24 19.61
N THR A 808 38.54 88.02 20.66
CA THR A 808 37.19 88.58 20.73
C THR A 808 37.09 89.70 21.77
N THR A 809 36.56 90.86 21.36
CA THR A 809 36.21 91.94 22.29
C THR A 809 35.10 91.46 23.24
N LEU A 810 35.38 91.36 24.53
CA LEU A 810 34.41 90.98 25.56
C LEU A 810 33.58 92.19 26.04
N GLY A 811 34.08 93.39 25.78
CA GLY A 811 33.41 94.66 26.05
C GLY A 811 34.39 95.81 26.27
N CYS A 812 33.87 97.04 26.19
CA CYS A 812 34.60 98.28 26.54
C CYS A 812 33.74 99.14 27.47
N ARG A 813 34.36 99.81 28.45
CA ARG A 813 33.70 100.68 29.42
C ARG A 813 34.56 101.90 29.73
N VAL A 814 33.94 103.07 29.90
CA VAL A 814 34.61 104.28 30.40
C VAL A 814 34.61 104.24 31.94
N VAL A 815 35.75 104.55 32.59
CA VAL A 815 35.96 104.35 34.04
C VAL A 815 36.49 105.55 34.80
#